data_AF-A0A4P7RQL2-F1
#
_entry.id   AF-A0A4P7RQL2-F1
#
_cell.length_a   1.000
_cell.length_b   1.000
_cell.length_c   1.000
_cell.angle_alpha   90.00
_cell.angle_beta   90.00
_cell.angle_gamma   90.00
#
_symmetry.space_group_name_H-M   'P 1'
#
loop_
_entity.id
_entity.type
_entity.pdbx_description
1 polymer ?
#
loop_
_entity_poly.entity_id
_entity_poly.type
_entity_poly.pdbx_seq_one_letter_code
_entity_poly.pdbx_strand_id
1 'polypeptide(L)'
;MVRPPTSRSIVPGPGRLGLVEATAPADLQKLGWVDENSLELLWSLSRAANADLALRTLTRLQDLLGDGFSEVDQALRSDKGLRGRLLGLCGASSALADHLVSDPDTWRLLSTPAGRATGPSARVELPSKQQLTDELLAAVDAKPETGPNASPELYRAGLTGPDAVVALRKTYRDQVMVLAAADLAATVENEPVVPYQLVGNQLSDMADAALTAALAVAVATVCPDDPMPTRLAVIAMGKCGARELNYVSDVDVVFVAEPADAVASRIAGEMMRIGSSAFFEVDAALRPEGKRGELVRTLDSHVAYYKRWAKTWEFQALLKARPMTGNLELGHSYVAALNPMVWLASQREDFVPEVRAMRRRVEEMVPPELREREIKLGRGSLRDVEFAVQLLQLVHGRTDETLRVLGTVDALVALSDGGYVGRDDAANLTASYEFLRLLEHRLQLQRMKRTHTLPPPDDEEALRWLARAAHMRSDGNRDALGVLTAEIKRNALRIRRLHAKLFYRPLLDSVVRFDSDTVRLTPEAAVRQLSALGFAAPQNAIGHLRALVGSGARRGQIQAVLLPTLLEWLADTPDSDAGLLNYRRLCEAAQDQTWFLRILRDEGAVAQRLMIVLGSSAYVPDLLIKAPEVIRLFADGPTGPRLLDVEPEETYRAILSSSGRYDDPVRAIDAARSLRRHELARVASADILGMLDVPQVCTALSSVWAAVINAALAAAIRASEAERGEPAPASLAVIGMGRLGGGELGYGSDADVLFVCEPVEGSDDSVAVKWANGIADRIRKLLGAPSTDPPLEVDTGLRPEGRNGPVVRTLASYKAYYAQWAQAWEVQALLRAHQVAGDQDLGIKFLLMVDKVRYPEGGVSQESVREIRRIKARIDSERLPKGADPATHTKLGRGGLADIEWTVQLIQLRHAHDVPSLHNTSTLQTLDAIGAAELMSETDIELLREAWILATKARNALVLVRGKPTDQLPAPGHVLSAVAKVAGWKNADAGEFLDNYLRVTRRAKAVVERTFGA
;
A
#
# COMPACT_ATOMS: atom_id res chain seq x y z
N MET A 1 -58.90 -13.08 -41.88
CA MET A 1 -58.34 -14.39 -41.47
C MET A 1 -56.83 -14.29 -41.50
N VAL A 2 -56.19 -14.16 -40.34
CA VAL A 2 -54.72 -14.19 -40.19
C VAL A 2 -54.34 -15.64 -39.90
N ARG A 3 -53.44 -16.21 -40.71
CA ARG A 3 -52.98 -17.61 -40.56
C ARG A 3 -52.42 -17.85 -39.15
N PRO A 4 -52.64 -19.02 -38.52
CA PRO A 4 -52.03 -19.36 -37.25
C PRO A 4 -50.51 -19.40 -37.40
N PRO A 5 -49.72 -19.09 -36.35
CA PRO A 5 -48.27 -19.21 -36.40
C PRO A 5 -47.93 -20.69 -36.62
N THR A 6 -47.22 -20.95 -37.72
CA THR A 6 -46.62 -22.25 -38.05
C THR A 6 -45.92 -22.83 -36.81
N SER A 7 -46.19 -24.10 -36.51
CA SER A 7 -45.51 -24.89 -35.49
C SER A 7 -44.01 -24.61 -35.51
N ARG A 8 -43.46 -24.03 -34.44
CA ARG A 8 -42.01 -23.83 -34.29
C ARG A 8 -41.32 -25.19 -34.43
N SER A 9 -40.28 -25.27 -35.28
CA SER A 9 -39.44 -26.46 -35.41
C SER A 9 -39.01 -26.96 -34.02
N ILE A 10 -39.13 -28.28 -33.79
CA ILE A 10 -38.71 -28.93 -32.55
C ILE A 10 -37.19 -28.87 -32.42
N VAL A 11 -36.47 -28.99 -33.55
CA VAL A 11 -35.01 -28.83 -33.62
C VAL A 11 -34.64 -27.33 -33.54
N PRO A 12 -33.79 -26.92 -32.56
CA PRO A 12 -33.36 -25.53 -32.40
C PRO A 12 -32.41 -25.09 -33.52
N GLY A 13 -32.61 -23.88 -34.07
CA GLY A 13 -31.66 -23.28 -35.01
C GLY A 13 -30.41 -22.71 -34.31
N PRO A 14 -29.33 -22.38 -35.06
CA PRO A 14 -28.03 -21.95 -34.51
C PRO A 14 -28.12 -20.80 -33.50
N GLY A 15 -28.90 -19.75 -33.79
CA GLY A 15 -29.06 -18.63 -32.86
C GLY A 15 -29.72 -19.01 -31.52
N ARG A 16 -30.59 -20.03 -31.49
CA ARG A 16 -31.20 -20.54 -30.24
C ARG A 16 -30.20 -21.37 -29.43
N LEU A 17 -29.17 -21.90 -30.06
CA LEU A 17 -28.06 -22.60 -29.44
C LEU A 17 -26.94 -21.66 -28.99
N GLY A 18 -27.09 -20.35 -29.25
CA GLY A 18 -26.06 -19.36 -28.94
C GLY A 18 -24.83 -19.44 -29.83
N LEU A 19 -24.95 -20.06 -31.01
CA LEU A 19 -23.91 -20.10 -32.03
C LEU A 19 -23.94 -18.80 -32.83
N VAL A 20 -22.81 -18.09 -32.87
CA VAL A 20 -22.70 -16.77 -33.50
C VAL A 20 -21.84 -16.79 -34.76
N GLU A 21 -21.08 -17.86 -35.02
CA GLU A 21 -20.24 -17.95 -36.21
C GLU A 21 -21.06 -18.30 -37.46
N ALA A 22 -20.71 -17.68 -38.59
CA ALA A 22 -21.42 -17.87 -39.86
C ALA A 22 -21.30 -19.31 -40.40
N THR A 23 -20.30 -20.08 -39.97
CA THR A 23 -20.10 -21.49 -40.37
C THR A 23 -20.98 -22.46 -39.60
N ALA A 24 -21.55 -22.05 -38.47
CA ALA A 24 -22.30 -22.93 -37.56
C ALA A 24 -23.41 -23.78 -38.23
N PRO A 25 -24.23 -23.26 -39.17
CA PRO A 25 -25.22 -24.09 -39.87
C PRO A 25 -24.57 -25.21 -40.70
N ALA A 26 -23.47 -24.92 -41.38
CA ALA A 26 -22.76 -25.89 -42.21
C ALA A 26 -22.02 -26.92 -41.35
N ASP A 27 -21.44 -26.49 -40.23
CA ASP A 27 -20.75 -27.37 -39.28
C ASP A 27 -21.73 -28.35 -38.61
N LEU A 28 -22.91 -27.88 -38.19
CA LEU A 28 -23.97 -28.77 -37.66
C LEU A 28 -24.46 -29.77 -38.72
N GLN A 29 -24.60 -29.33 -39.97
CA GLN A 29 -24.99 -30.22 -41.06
C GLN A 29 -23.93 -31.29 -41.33
N LYS A 30 -22.65 -30.91 -41.29
CA LYS A 30 -21.51 -31.81 -41.49
C LYS A 30 -21.41 -32.89 -40.40
N LEU A 31 -21.70 -32.53 -39.15
CA LEU A 31 -21.80 -33.49 -38.03
C LEU A 31 -23.08 -34.35 -38.06
N GLY A 32 -24.05 -34.04 -38.92
CA GLY A 32 -25.35 -34.71 -38.93
C GLY A 32 -26.27 -34.31 -37.77
N TRP A 33 -26.00 -33.21 -37.08
CA TRP A 33 -26.72 -32.74 -35.91
C TRP A 33 -27.86 -31.78 -36.29
N VAL A 34 -28.78 -32.26 -37.13
CA VAL A 34 -29.85 -31.42 -37.72
C VAL A 34 -31.26 -32.00 -37.56
N ASP A 35 -31.39 -33.13 -36.86
CA ASP A 35 -32.64 -33.85 -36.66
C ASP A 35 -33.05 -33.97 -35.18
N GLU A 36 -34.21 -34.58 -34.93
CA GLU A 36 -34.73 -34.78 -33.56
C GLU A 36 -33.84 -35.74 -32.74
N ASN A 37 -33.12 -36.66 -33.38
CA ASN A 37 -32.21 -37.58 -32.68
C ASN A 37 -31.01 -36.86 -32.07
N SER A 38 -30.70 -35.66 -32.54
CA SER A 38 -29.60 -34.83 -32.08
C SER A 38 -30.00 -33.76 -31.05
N LEU A 39 -31.27 -33.70 -30.61
CA LEU A 39 -31.78 -32.69 -29.67
C LEU A 39 -30.93 -32.54 -28.39
N GLU A 40 -30.63 -33.66 -27.74
CA GLU A 40 -29.83 -33.67 -26.50
C GLU A 40 -28.39 -33.18 -26.74
N LEU A 41 -27.80 -33.51 -27.89
CA LEU A 41 -26.46 -33.06 -28.28
C LEU A 41 -26.44 -31.55 -28.50
N LEU A 42 -27.44 -31.03 -29.21
CA LEU A 42 -27.56 -29.59 -29.49
C LEU A 42 -27.71 -28.77 -28.20
N TRP A 43 -28.57 -29.20 -27.28
CA TRP A 43 -28.71 -28.51 -25.98
C TRP A 43 -27.46 -28.63 -25.11
N SER A 44 -26.74 -29.76 -25.18
CA SER A 44 -25.44 -29.91 -24.51
C SER A 44 -24.39 -28.96 -25.09
N LEU A 45 -24.29 -28.88 -26.42
CA LEU A 45 -23.40 -27.96 -27.11
C LEU A 45 -23.66 -26.50 -26.69
N SER A 46 -24.94 -26.10 -26.61
CA SER A 46 -25.32 -24.73 -26.21
C SER A 46 -24.92 -24.35 -24.78
N ARG A 47 -24.68 -25.34 -23.92
CA ARG A 47 -24.27 -25.14 -22.51
C ARG A 47 -22.75 -24.97 -22.37
N ALA A 48 -21.97 -25.30 -23.40
CA ALA A 48 -20.53 -25.13 -23.38
C ALA A 48 -20.14 -23.65 -23.22
N ALA A 49 -18.97 -23.39 -22.60
CA ALA A 49 -18.55 -22.01 -22.31
C ALA A 49 -18.47 -21.15 -23.58
N ASN A 50 -17.93 -21.71 -24.66
CA ASN A 50 -18.03 -21.21 -26.02
C ASN A 50 -18.53 -22.35 -26.94
N ALA A 51 -19.79 -22.25 -27.39
CA ALA A 51 -20.43 -23.27 -28.21
C ALA A 51 -19.83 -23.36 -29.63
N ASP A 52 -19.48 -22.22 -30.23
CA ASP A 52 -18.84 -22.18 -31.56
C ASP A 52 -17.45 -22.83 -31.54
N LEU A 53 -16.67 -22.62 -30.47
CA LEU A 53 -15.38 -23.29 -30.28
C LEU A 53 -15.53 -24.81 -30.14
N ALA A 54 -16.51 -25.27 -29.36
CA ALA A 54 -16.79 -26.69 -29.21
C ALA A 54 -17.22 -27.32 -30.54
N LEU A 55 -18.12 -26.66 -31.29
CA LEU A 55 -18.61 -27.11 -32.58
C LEU A 55 -17.50 -27.23 -33.62
N ARG A 56 -16.64 -26.21 -33.73
CA ARG A 56 -15.49 -26.24 -34.63
C ARG A 56 -14.49 -27.31 -34.27
N THR A 57 -14.25 -27.54 -32.98
CA THR A 57 -13.34 -28.60 -32.51
C THR A 57 -13.86 -29.98 -32.93
N LEU A 58 -15.16 -30.25 -32.75
CA LEU A 58 -15.77 -31.50 -33.21
C LEU A 58 -15.69 -31.69 -34.72
N THR A 59 -15.90 -30.61 -35.47
CA THR A 59 -15.79 -30.63 -36.94
C THR A 59 -14.36 -30.96 -37.39
N ARG A 60 -13.35 -30.40 -36.72
CA ARG A 60 -11.93 -30.71 -36.95
C ARG A 60 -11.60 -32.16 -36.58
N LEU A 61 -12.19 -32.69 -35.51
CA LEU A 61 -12.05 -34.10 -35.14
C LEU A 61 -12.66 -35.02 -36.20
N GLN A 62 -13.83 -34.68 -36.74
CA GLN A 62 -14.45 -35.42 -37.83
C GLN A 62 -13.56 -35.44 -39.09
N ASP A 63 -12.94 -34.31 -39.43
CA ASP A 63 -12.03 -34.23 -40.59
C ASP A 63 -10.80 -35.14 -40.46
N LEU A 64 -10.28 -35.31 -39.24
CA LEU A 64 -9.10 -36.15 -39.00
C LEU A 64 -9.44 -37.63 -38.81
N LEU A 65 -10.57 -37.95 -38.16
CA LEU A 65 -10.99 -39.33 -37.91
C LEU A 65 -11.70 -39.97 -39.11
N GLY A 66 -12.27 -39.17 -40.02
CA GLY A 66 -13.09 -39.66 -41.14
C GLY A 66 -14.24 -40.54 -40.64
N ASP A 67 -14.34 -41.77 -41.16
CA ASP A 67 -15.36 -42.74 -40.76
C ASP A 67 -15.31 -43.10 -39.27
N GLY A 68 -14.13 -42.98 -38.64
CA GLY A 68 -13.93 -43.21 -37.21
C GLY A 68 -14.69 -42.23 -36.30
N PHE A 69 -15.14 -41.09 -36.83
CA PHE A 69 -15.96 -40.13 -36.08
C PHE A 69 -17.32 -40.71 -35.66
N SER A 70 -17.83 -41.73 -36.38
CA SER A 70 -19.08 -42.41 -36.01
C SER A 70 -19.03 -43.01 -34.59
N GLU A 71 -17.86 -43.47 -34.14
CA GLU A 71 -17.65 -43.96 -32.77
C GLU A 71 -17.78 -42.83 -31.75
N VAL A 72 -17.22 -41.66 -32.05
CA VAL A 72 -17.32 -40.45 -31.21
C VAL A 72 -18.77 -39.98 -31.11
N ASP A 73 -19.46 -39.85 -32.24
CA ASP A 73 -20.87 -39.43 -32.28
C ASP A 73 -21.76 -40.40 -31.49
N GLN A 74 -21.58 -41.70 -31.69
CA GLN A 74 -22.31 -42.73 -30.94
C GLN A 74 -22.03 -42.63 -29.43
N ALA A 75 -20.75 -42.47 -29.05
CA ALA A 75 -20.37 -42.34 -27.65
C ALA A 75 -20.98 -41.09 -27.00
N LEU A 76 -21.00 -39.95 -27.69
CA LEU A 76 -21.65 -38.71 -27.20
C LEU A 76 -23.16 -38.85 -27.04
N ARG A 77 -23.81 -39.70 -27.86
CA ARG A 77 -25.25 -39.98 -27.71
C ARG A 77 -25.53 -40.88 -26.50
N SER A 78 -24.69 -41.89 -26.27
CA SER A 78 -24.92 -42.90 -25.23
C SER A 78 -24.37 -42.55 -23.84
N ASP A 79 -23.24 -41.84 -23.76
CA ASP A 79 -22.56 -41.50 -22.52
C ASP A 79 -22.67 -39.98 -22.24
N LYS A 80 -23.60 -39.62 -21.34
CA LYS A 80 -23.80 -38.23 -20.92
C LYS A 80 -22.56 -37.66 -20.21
N GLY A 81 -21.85 -38.48 -19.45
CA GLY A 81 -20.65 -38.04 -18.74
C GLY A 81 -19.54 -37.67 -19.72
N LEU A 82 -19.28 -38.54 -20.71
CA LEU A 82 -18.35 -38.25 -21.79
C LEU A 82 -18.76 -36.99 -22.56
N ARG A 83 -20.05 -36.85 -22.88
CA ARG A 83 -20.58 -35.66 -23.55
C ARG A 83 -20.33 -34.38 -22.76
N GLY A 84 -20.57 -34.40 -21.45
CA GLY A 84 -20.26 -33.28 -20.57
C GLY A 84 -18.77 -32.92 -20.58
N ARG A 85 -17.90 -33.93 -20.46
CA ARG A 85 -16.44 -33.78 -20.44
C ARG A 85 -15.89 -33.23 -21.76
N LEU A 86 -16.26 -33.85 -22.88
CA LEU A 86 -15.74 -33.46 -24.19
C LEU A 86 -16.21 -32.06 -24.59
N LEU A 87 -17.51 -31.76 -24.49
CA LEU A 87 -18.04 -30.46 -24.85
C LEU A 87 -17.61 -29.36 -23.87
N GLY A 88 -17.51 -29.68 -22.57
CA GLY A 88 -17.00 -28.76 -21.55
C GLY A 88 -15.56 -28.36 -21.80
N LEU A 89 -14.68 -29.34 -22.07
CA LEU A 89 -13.29 -29.12 -22.45
C LEU A 89 -13.18 -28.27 -23.72
N CYS A 90 -13.83 -28.70 -24.80
CA CYS A 90 -13.71 -28.06 -26.11
C CYS A 90 -14.28 -26.63 -26.12
N GLY A 91 -15.31 -26.35 -25.33
CA GLY A 91 -15.86 -25.00 -25.23
C GLY A 91 -15.09 -24.08 -24.28
N ALA A 92 -14.35 -24.62 -23.32
CA ALA A 92 -13.62 -23.82 -22.34
C ALA A 92 -12.15 -23.59 -22.70
N SER A 93 -11.47 -24.53 -23.36
CA SER A 93 -10.04 -24.43 -23.66
C SER A 93 -9.75 -24.64 -25.14
N SER A 94 -9.28 -23.58 -25.82
CA SER A 94 -8.81 -23.73 -27.20
C SER A 94 -7.52 -24.54 -27.26
N ALA A 95 -6.64 -24.41 -26.26
CA ALA A 95 -5.36 -25.09 -26.23
C ALA A 95 -5.48 -26.60 -26.03
N LEU A 96 -6.37 -27.06 -25.13
CA LEU A 96 -6.60 -28.49 -24.94
C LEU A 96 -7.48 -29.08 -26.04
N ALA A 97 -8.37 -28.28 -26.65
CA ALA A 97 -9.05 -28.65 -27.89
C ALA A 97 -8.06 -28.90 -29.04
N ASP A 98 -7.07 -28.03 -29.21
CA ASP A 98 -6.01 -28.21 -30.23
C ASP A 98 -5.13 -29.43 -29.94
N HIS A 99 -4.85 -29.70 -28.66
CA HIS A 99 -4.13 -30.91 -28.23
C HIS A 99 -4.92 -32.17 -28.61
N LEU A 100 -6.22 -32.21 -28.28
CA LEU A 100 -7.11 -33.31 -28.64
C LEU A 100 -7.22 -33.50 -30.17
N VAL A 101 -7.33 -32.41 -30.94
CA VAL A 101 -7.34 -32.49 -32.41
C VAL A 101 -6.01 -32.99 -32.96
N SER A 102 -4.89 -32.67 -32.32
CA SER A 102 -3.56 -33.13 -32.77
C SER A 102 -3.33 -34.62 -32.52
N ASP A 103 -4.06 -35.22 -31.57
CA ASP A 103 -4.07 -36.66 -31.29
C ASP A 103 -5.51 -37.16 -31.10
N PRO A 104 -6.28 -37.32 -32.21
CA PRO A 104 -7.72 -37.53 -32.15
C PRO A 104 -8.14 -38.71 -31.28
N ASP A 105 -7.38 -39.80 -31.23
CA ASP A 105 -7.73 -41.01 -30.49
C ASP A 105 -7.77 -40.81 -28.96
N THR A 106 -7.17 -39.74 -28.44
CA THR A 106 -7.14 -39.42 -27.01
C THR A 106 -8.49 -39.01 -26.43
N TRP A 107 -9.54 -38.80 -27.26
CA TRP A 107 -10.91 -38.63 -26.76
C TRP A 107 -11.35 -39.81 -25.88
N ARG A 108 -10.80 -41.01 -26.11
CA ARG A 108 -11.08 -42.22 -25.32
C ARG A 108 -10.59 -42.12 -23.88
N LEU A 109 -9.58 -41.29 -23.60
CA LEU A 109 -9.12 -40.99 -22.24
C LEU A 109 -10.20 -40.25 -21.42
N LEU A 110 -11.15 -39.59 -22.10
CA LEU A 110 -12.29 -38.93 -21.47
C LEU A 110 -13.48 -39.88 -21.25
N SER A 111 -13.41 -41.12 -21.73
CA SER A 111 -14.49 -42.10 -21.59
C SER A 111 -14.39 -42.82 -20.24
N THR A 112 -15.54 -43.19 -19.66
CA THR A 112 -15.55 -44.02 -18.45
C THR A 112 -15.18 -45.46 -18.84
N PRO A 113 -14.22 -46.14 -18.17
CA PRO A 113 -13.85 -47.50 -18.54
C PRO A 113 -15.04 -48.47 -18.52
N ALA A 114 -15.18 -49.28 -19.57
CA ALA A 114 -16.24 -50.28 -19.69
C ALA A 114 -16.21 -51.26 -18.50
N GLY A 115 -17.28 -51.30 -17.70
CA GLY A 115 -17.44 -52.21 -16.56
C GLY A 115 -17.42 -51.57 -15.17
N ARG A 116 -17.20 -50.26 -15.04
CA ARG A 116 -17.40 -49.55 -13.76
C ARG A 116 -18.47 -48.46 -13.90
N ALA A 117 -19.57 -48.71 -13.19
CA ALA A 117 -20.75 -47.88 -12.97
C ALA A 117 -21.77 -47.72 -14.12
N THR A 118 -22.72 -48.66 -14.16
CA THR A 118 -24.05 -48.45 -14.75
C THR A 118 -24.95 -47.78 -13.70
N GLY A 119 -24.94 -46.44 -13.66
CA GLY A 119 -25.85 -45.67 -12.81
C GLY A 119 -25.68 -44.15 -12.96
N PRO A 120 -26.68 -43.33 -12.57
CA PRO A 120 -26.65 -41.87 -12.64
C PRO A 120 -25.60 -41.19 -11.72
N SER A 121 -24.65 -41.96 -11.20
CA SER A 121 -23.60 -41.59 -10.25
C SER A 121 -22.22 -42.14 -10.63
N ALA A 122 -22.04 -42.61 -11.87
CA ALA A 122 -20.76 -43.06 -12.44
C ALA A 122 -19.79 -41.88 -12.59
N ARG A 123 -18.96 -41.62 -11.56
CA ARG A 123 -17.92 -40.59 -11.59
C ARG A 123 -16.75 -41.04 -12.46
N VAL A 124 -16.08 -40.11 -13.14
CA VAL A 124 -14.71 -40.34 -13.61
C VAL A 124 -13.82 -40.48 -12.39
N GLU A 125 -13.22 -41.64 -12.24
CA GLU A 125 -12.18 -41.89 -11.25
C GLU A 125 -10.90 -41.22 -11.77
N LEU A 126 -10.52 -40.08 -11.19
CA LEU A 126 -9.28 -39.40 -11.55
C LEU A 126 -8.08 -40.31 -11.20
N PRO A 127 -7.02 -40.35 -12.02
CA PRO A 127 -5.86 -41.18 -11.74
C PRO A 127 -5.24 -40.87 -10.38
N SER A 128 -4.76 -41.90 -9.68
CA SER A 128 -3.95 -41.73 -8.48
C SER A 128 -2.56 -41.18 -8.83
N LYS A 129 -1.87 -40.55 -7.87
CA LYS A 129 -0.47 -40.10 -8.04
C LYS A 129 0.42 -41.20 -8.62
N GLN A 130 0.28 -42.45 -8.13
CA GLN A 130 1.08 -43.57 -8.63
C GLN A 130 0.82 -43.84 -10.12
N GLN A 131 -0.45 -43.87 -10.55
CA GLN A 131 -0.80 -44.07 -11.96
C GLN A 131 -0.24 -42.94 -12.84
N LEU A 132 -0.33 -41.68 -12.39
CA LEU A 132 0.24 -40.54 -13.11
C LEU A 132 1.76 -40.68 -13.29
N THR A 133 2.46 -41.09 -12.22
CA THR A 133 3.91 -41.35 -12.23
C THR A 133 4.25 -42.51 -13.16
N ASP A 134 3.54 -43.63 -13.05
CA ASP A 134 3.78 -44.83 -13.86
C ASP A 134 3.62 -44.55 -15.36
N GLU A 135 2.59 -43.78 -15.75
CA GLU A 135 2.36 -43.38 -17.15
C GLU A 135 3.51 -42.51 -17.71
N LEU A 136 3.97 -41.53 -16.93
CA LEU A 136 5.06 -40.64 -17.34
C LEU A 136 6.41 -41.37 -17.38
N LEU A 137 6.67 -42.27 -16.44
CA LEU A 137 7.85 -43.14 -16.46
C LEU A 137 7.82 -44.11 -17.63
N ALA A 138 6.67 -44.73 -17.92
CA ALA A 138 6.49 -45.62 -19.06
C ALA A 138 6.72 -44.90 -20.40
N ALA A 139 6.33 -43.63 -20.52
CA ALA A 139 6.53 -42.82 -21.71
C ALA A 139 8.02 -42.62 -22.09
N VAL A 140 8.94 -42.83 -21.14
CA VAL A 140 10.40 -42.74 -21.36
C VAL A 140 11.15 -44.04 -21.05
N ASP A 141 10.43 -45.17 -21.00
CA ASP A 141 10.96 -46.50 -20.64
C ASP A 141 11.82 -46.47 -19.36
N ALA A 142 11.35 -45.75 -18.34
CA ALA A 142 12.09 -45.61 -17.10
C ALA A 142 11.99 -46.84 -16.19
N LYS A 143 13.12 -47.22 -15.60
CA LYS A 143 13.27 -48.35 -14.67
C LYS A 143 13.82 -47.86 -13.33
N PRO A 144 13.51 -48.53 -12.20
CA PRO A 144 14.09 -48.16 -10.90
C PRO A 144 15.62 -48.16 -10.95
N GLU A 145 16.25 -47.16 -10.34
CA GLU A 145 17.72 -47.08 -10.24
C GLU A 145 18.24 -48.13 -9.25
N THR A 146 19.32 -48.84 -9.60
CA THR A 146 19.86 -49.98 -8.81
C THR A 146 21.22 -49.70 -8.15
N GLY A 147 21.65 -48.44 -8.11
CA GLY A 147 22.92 -48.01 -7.55
C GLY A 147 22.98 -47.93 -6.01
N PRO A 148 24.15 -47.59 -5.43
CA PRO A 148 24.31 -47.43 -3.98
C PRO A 148 23.46 -46.30 -3.38
N ASN A 149 23.02 -45.34 -4.21
CA ASN A 149 22.14 -44.24 -3.81
C ASN A 149 20.68 -44.43 -4.29
N ALA A 150 20.30 -45.66 -4.66
CA ALA A 150 18.93 -45.99 -5.06
C ALA A 150 17.91 -45.57 -4.00
N SER A 151 16.74 -45.12 -4.45
CA SER A 151 15.61 -44.78 -3.59
C SER A 151 14.29 -45.04 -4.32
N PRO A 152 13.15 -45.22 -3.61
CA PRO A 152 11.88 -45.56 -4.25
C PRO A 152 11.42 -44.61 -5.36
N GLU A 153 11.73 -43.31 -5.24
CA GLU A 153 11.38 -42.26 -6.21
C GLU A 153 12.54 -41.91 -7.17
N LEU A 154 13.51 -42.81 -7.32
CA LEU A 154 14.66 -42.62 -8.22
C LEU A 154 14.65 -43.67 -9.32
N TYR A 155 14.59 -43.18 -10.55
CA TYR A 155 14.48 -43.99 -11.76
C TYR A 155 15.54 -43.55 -12.78
N ARG A 156 15.68 -44.34 -13.84
CA ARG A 156 16.54 -44.09 -14.99
C ARG A 156 15.76 -44.34 -16.26
N ALA A 157 15.67 -43.33 -17.12
CA ALA A 157 14.97 -43.43 -18.40
C ALA A 157 15.75 -44.26 -19.43
N GLY A 158 15.05 -45.04 -20.24
CA GLY A 158 15.59 -45.64 -21.46
C GLY A 158 15.60 -44.69 -22.65
N LEU A 159 14.76 -43.65 -22.62
CA LEU A 159 14.68 -42.59 -23.63
C LEU A 159 15.27 -41.27 -23.09
N THR A 160 16.12 -40.61 -23.88
CA THR A 160 16.73 -39.31 -23.51
C THR A 160 16.61 -38.29 -24.65
N GLY A 161 17.10 -37.07 -24.43
CA GLY A 161 17.15 -36.04 -25.46
C GLY A 161 15.77 -35.48 -25.88
N PRO A 162 15.65 -34.95 -27.11
CA PRO A 162 14.41 -34.33 -27.60
C PRO A 162 13.20 -35.26 -27.62
N ASP A 163 13.41 -36.55 -27.91
CA ASP A 163 12.33 -37.53 -28.00
C ASP A 163 11.68 -37.78 -26.64
N ALA A 164 12.48 -37.85 -25.57
CA ALA A 164 11.98 -37.92 -24.20
C ALA A 164 11.12 -36.69 -23.85
N VAL A 165 11.57 -35.49 -24.24
CA VAL A 165 10.82 -34.24 -24.00
C VAL A 165 9.47 -34.25 -24.73
N VAL A 166 9.42 -34.76 -25.97
CA VAL A 166 8.18 -34.87 -26.74
C VAL A 166 7.22 -35.88 -26.11
N ALA A 167 7.71 -37.07 -25.74
CA ALA A 167 6.92 -38.11 -25.09
C ALA A 167 6.34 -37.62 -23.76
N LEU A 168 7.18 -37.04 -22.89
CA LEU A 168 6.77 -36.48 -21.61
C LEU A 168 5.73 -35.35 -21.78
N ARG A 169 5.97 -34.41 -22.71
CA ARG A 169 5.04 -33.29 -22.98
C ARG A 169 3.66 -33.80 -23.38
N LYS A 170 3.63 -34.81 -24.26
CA LYS A 170 2.37 -35.40 -24.72
C LYS A 170 1.62 -36.03 -23.55
N THR A 171 2.26 -36.94 -22.81
CA THR A 171 1.64 -37.66 -21.69
C THR A 171 1.16 -36.70 -20.59
N TYR A 172 1.95 -35.68 -20.25
CA TYR A 172 1.52 -34.68 -19.28
C TYR A 172 0.30 -33.88 -19.74
N ARG A 173 0.24 -33.49 -21.03
CA ARG A 173 -0.93 -32.81 -21.59
C ARG A 173 -2.16 -33.70 -21.63
N ASP A 174 -2.00 -34.99 -21.89
CA ASP A 174 -3.08 -35.98 -21.82
C ASP A 174 -3.66 -36.04 -20.39
N GLN A 175 -2.81 -36.10 -19.36
CA GLN A 175 -3.22 -36.08 -17.95
C GLN A 175 -3.93 -34.77 -17.56
N VAL A 176 -3.37 -33.61 -17.94
CA VAL A 176 -4.00 -32.30 -17.70
C VAL A 176 -5.35 -32.20 -18.41
N MET A 177 -5.46 -32.73 -19.63
CA MET A 177 -6.71 -32.76 -20.39
C MET A 177 -7.80 -33.56 -19.68
N VAL A 178 -7.46 -34.75 -19.17
CA VAL A 178 -8.41 -35.60 -18.41
C VAL A 178 -8.94 -34.87 -17.18
N LEU A 179 -8.07 -34.22 -16.40
CA LEU A 179 -8.48 -33.43 -15.24
C LEU A 179 -9.36 -32.24 -15.63
N ALA A 180 -8.93 -31.46 -16.64
CA ALA A 180 -9.67 -30.29 -17.11
C ALA A 180 -11.08 -30.67 -17.62
N ALA A 181 -11.19 -31.77 -18.35
CA ALA A 181 -12.46 -32.27 -18.85
C ALA A 181 -13.40 -32.67 -17.70
N ALA A 182 -12.89 -33.34 -16.67
CA ALA A 182 -13.67 -33.68 -15.48
C ALA A 182 -14.13 -32.42 -14.70
N ASP A 183 -13.23 -31.45 -14.51
CA ASP A 183 -13.48 -30.19 -13.81
C ASP A 183 -14.52 -29.29 -14.54
N LEU A 184 -14.59 -29.39 -15.88
CA LEU A 184 -15.52 -28.63 -16.71
C LEU A 184 -16.83 -29.36 -17.02
N ALA A 185 -16.93 -30.66 -16.73
CA ALA A 185 -18.06 -31.48 -17.16
C ALA A 185 -19.42 -30.95 -16.69
N ALA A 186 -19.47 -30.46 -15.45
CA ALA A 186 -20.67 -29.89 -14.84
C ALA A 186 -21.20 -28.66 -15.60
N THR A 187 -20.34 -27.91 -16.31
CA THR A 187 -20.78 -26.72 -17.07
C THR A 187 -21.79 -27.10 -18.15
N VAL A 188 -21.61 -28.28 -18.74
CA VAL A 188 -22.42 -28.82 -19.83
C VAL A 188 -23.48 -29.78 -19.30
N GLU A 189 -23.12 -30.89 -18.66
CA GLU A 189 -24.08 -31.88 -18.15
C GLU A 189 -24.24 -31.81 -16.63
N ASN A 190 -25.26 -32.49 -16.09
CA ASN A 190 -25.50 -32.55 -14.64
C ASN A 190 -24.51 -33.50 -13.93
N GLU A 191 -23.22 -33.25 -14.13
CA GLU A 191 -22.11 -33.93 -13.49
C GLU A 191 -21.75 -33.24 -12.17
N PRO A 192 -21.20 -33.96 -11.17
CA PRO A 192 -20.73 -33.35 -9.93
C PRO A 192 -19.62 -32.31 -10.18
N VAL A 193 -19.70 -31.17 -9.49
CA VAL A 193 -18.61 -30.19 -9.48
C VAL A 193 -17.40 -30.78 -8.75
N VAL A 194 -16.23 -30.70 -9.38
CA VAL A 194 -14.96 -31.13 -8.77
C VAL A 194 -14.52 -30.06 -7.75
N PRO A 195 -14.30 -30.41 -6.47
CA PRO A 195 -13.83 -29.45 -5.48
C PRO A 195 -12.47 -28.89 -5.85
N TYR A 196 -12.26 -27.58 -5.63
CA TYR A 196 -11.00 -26.91 -5.92
C TYR A 196 -9.78 -27.61 -5.28
N GLN A 197 -9.89 -28.04 -4.02
CA GLN A 197 -8.80 -28.74 -3.33
C GLN A 197 -8.39 -30.02 -4.07
N LEU A 198 -9.34 -30.75 -4.64
CA LEU A 198 -9.05 -31.97 -5.40
C LEU A 198 -8.32 -31.64 -6.71
N VAL A 199 -8.73 -30.58 -7.42
CA VAL A 199 -8.04 -30.10 -8.63
C VAL A 199 -6.60 -29.67 -8.30
N GLY A 200 -6.41 -28.89 -7.24
CA GLY A 200 -5.09 -28.45 -6.77
C GLY A 200 -4.19 -29.61 -6.37
N ASN A 201 -4.72 -30.59 -5.62
CA ASN A 201 -4.00 -31.80 -5.24
C ASN A 201 -3.56 -32.60 -6.47
N GLN A 202 -4.47 -32.81 -7.43
CA GLN A 202 -4.17 -33.56 -8.66
C GLN A 202 -3.12 -32.86 -9.52
N LEU A 203 -3.20 -31.55 -9.68
CA LEU A 203 -2.18 -30.79 -10.41
C LEU A 203 -0.80 -30.86 -9.73
N SER A 204 -0.76 -30.84 -8.39
CA SER A 204 0.48 -31.05 -7.65
C SER A 204 1.01 -32.49 -7.77
N ASP A 205 0.14 -33.49 -7.75
CA ASP A 205 0.53 -34.89 -7.94
C ASP A 205 1.05 -35.13 -9.37
N MET A 206 0.45 -34.49 -10.37
CA MET A 206 0.95 -34.47 -11.75
C MET A 206 2.32 -33.78 -11.86
N ALA A 207 2.54 -32.68 -11.12
CA ALA A 207 3.84 -32.01 -11.09
C ALA A 207 4.93 -32.86 -10.43
N ASP A 208 4.60 -33.55 -9.32
CA ASP A 208 5.49 -34.53 -8.69
C ASP A 208 5.85 -35.64 -9.70
N ALA A 209 4.85 -36.26 -10.33
CA ALA A 209 5.04 -37.32 -11.33
C ALA A 209 5.91 -36.87 -12.52
N ALA A 210 5.63 -35.67 -13.05
CA ALA A 210 6.34 -35.08 -14.17
C ALA A 210 7.81 -34.84 -13.84
N LEU A 211 8.10 -34.29 -12.66
CA LEU A 211 9.48 -34.03 -12.25
C LEU A 211 10.22 -35.30 -11.80
N THR A 212 9.53 -36.34 -11.31
CA THR A 212 10.13 -37.69 -11.14
C THR A 212 10.59 -38.24 -12.49
N ALA A 213 9.75 -38.17 -13.53
CA ALA A 213 10.13 -38.64 -14.87
C ALA A 213 11.24 -37.78 -15.52
N ALA A 214 11.19 -36.45 -15.34
CA ALA A 214 12.28 -35.58 -15.79
C ALA A 214 13.60 -35.87 -15.08
N LEU A 215 13.55 -36.20 -13.77
CA LEU A 215 14.74 -36.61 -13.02
C LEU A 215 15.29 -37.93 -13.57
N ALA A 216 14.43 -38.88 -13.94
CA ALA A 216 14.84 -40.15 -14.55
C ALA A 216 15.59 -39.94 -15.87
N VAL A 217 15.12 -39.00 -16.70
CA VAL A 217 15.79 -38.62 -17.95
C VAL A 217 17.09 -37.87 -17.68
N ALA A 218 17.13 -36.98 -16.68
CA ALA A 218 18.33 -36.26 -16.29
C ALA A 218 19.44 -37.20 -15.78
N VAL A 219 19.08 -38.19 -14.97
CA VAL A 219 20.00 -39.25 -14.49
C VAL A 219 20.58 -40.02 -15.67
N ALA A 220 19.73 -40.50 -16.59
CA ALA A 220 20.18 -41.22 -17.78
C ALA A 220 21.06 -40.36 -18.72
N THR A 221 20.81 -39.05 -18.77
CA THR A 221 21.55 -38.12 -19.63
C THR A 221 22.93 -37.77 -19.05
N VAL A 222 23.02 -37.51 -17.75
CA VAL A 222 24.26 -37.05 -17.11
C VAL A 222 25.16 -38.21 -16.67
N CYS A 223 24.56 -39.34 -16.31
CA CYS A 223 25.26 -40.52 -15.80
C CYS A 223 24.88 -41.76 -16.64
N PRO A 224 25.19 -41.83 -17.96
CA PRO A 224 24.65 -42.88 -18.84
C PRO A 224 25.01 -44.30 -18.40
N ASP A 225 26.29 -44.53 -18.05
CA ASP A 225 26.83 -45.85 -17.74
C ASP A 225 27.08 -46.08 -16.24
N ASP A 226 27.06 -45.01 -15.44
CA ASP A 226 27.37 -45.05 -14.01
C ASP A 226 26.09 -44.99 -13.15
N PRO A 227 26.05 -45.71 -12.01
CA PRO A 227 24.99 -45.55 -11.03
C PRO A 227 24.94 -44.12 -10.48
N MET A 228 23.77 -43.69 -10.00
CA MET A 228 23.61 -42.36 -9.41
C MET A 228 24.65 -42.09 -8.30
N PRO A 229 25.57 -41.11 -8.46
CA PRO A 229 26.73 -40.97 -7.56
C PRO A 229 26.43 -40.16 -6.29
N THR A 230 25.28 -39.49 -6.23
CA THR A 230 24.89 -38.63 -5.09
C THR A 230 23.43 -38.85 -4.71
N ARG A 231 23.11 -38.66 -3.43
CA ARG A 231 21.73 -38.60 -2.96
C ARG A 231 21.20 -37.20 -3.27
N LEU A 232 20.30 -37.07 -4.24
CA LEU A 232 19.67 -35.79 -4.60
C LEU A 232 18.19 -35.82 -4.20
N ALA A 233 17.75 -34.84 -3.41
CA ALA A 233 16.35 -34.63 -3.07
C ALA A 233 15.85 -33.32 -3.68
N VAL A 234 14.61 -33.35 -4.18
CA VAL A 234 13.91 -32.16 -4.67
C VAL A 234 12.80 -31.81 -3.70
N ILE A 235 12.79 -30.56 -3.23
CA ILE A 235 11.79 -30.04 -2.31
C ILE A 235 10.85 -29.14 -3.10
N ALA A 236 9.57 -29.50 -3.16
CA ALA A 236 8.54 -28.62 -3.70
C ALA A 236 8.27 -27.48 -2.73
N MET A 237 8.16 -26.28 -3.28
CA MET A 237 7.90 -25.04 -2.55
C MET A 237 6.59 -24.41 -3.03
N GLY A 238 6.18 -23.33 -2.37
CA GLY A 238 5.04 -22.53 -2.81
C GLY A 238 3.74 -23.34 -2.96
N LYS A 239 2.98 -23.07 -4.03
CA LYS A 239 1.68 -23.73 -4.27
C LYS A 239 1.81 -25.25 -4.50
N CYS A 240 2.89 -25.69 -5.14
CA CYS A 240 3.14 -27.12 -5.39
C CYS A 240 3.41 -27.88 -4.07
N GLY A 241 4.25 -27.29 -3.22
CA GLY A 241 4.54 -27.86 -1.90
C GLY A 241 3.30 -27.93 -1.00
N ALA A 242 2.44 -26.91 -1.05
CA ALA A 242 1.15 -26.88 -0.36
C ALA A 242 0.00 -27.67 -1.01
N ARG A 243 0.25 -28.38 -2.11
CA ARG A 243 -0.73 -29.16 -2.88
C ARG A 243 -1.96 -28.35 -3.34
N GLU A 244 -1.72 -27.11 -3.72
CA GLU A 244 -2.73 -26.18 -4.21
C GLU A 244 -2.26 -25.53 -5.51
N LEU A 245 -1.76 -26.32 -6.47
CA LEU A 245 -1.27 -25.80 -7.74
C LEU A 245 -2.43 -25.32 -8.64
N ASN A 246 -2.12 -24.46 -9.62
CA ASN A 246 -3.05 -24.09 -10.70
C ASN A 246 -2.71 -24.81 -12.01
N TYR A 247 -3.65 -24.82 -12.96
CA TYR A 247 -3.44 -25.40 -14.29
C TYR A 247 -2.20 -24.86 -15.01
N VAL A 248 -1.88 -23.58 -14.81
CA VAL A 248 -0.65 -22.98 -15.34
C VAL A 248 0.05 -22.24 -14.21
N SER A 249 1.10 -22.86 -13.66
CA SER A 249 1.94 -22.27 -12.62
C SER A 249 3.37 -22.77 -12.75
N ASP A 250 4.30 -21.90 -12.41
CA ASP A 250 5.68 -22.29 -12.18
C ASP A 250 5.72 -23.26 -10.99
N VAL A 251 6.65 -24.20 -11.02
CA VAL A 251 6.89 -25.12 -9.91
C VAL A 251 8.19 -24.72 -9.23
N ASP A 252 8.03 -24.08 -8.07
CA ASP A 252 9.15 -23.65 -7.24
C ASP A 252 9.79 -24.87 -6.55
N VAL A 253 11.12 -25.01 -6.69
CA VAL A 253 11.88 -26.13 -6.11
C VAL A 253 13.14 -25.67 -5.38
N VAL A 254 13.59 -26.48 -4.43
CA VAL A 254 14.92 -26.40 -3.82
C VAL A 254 15.59 -27.77 -3.90
N PHE A 255 16.88 -27.78 -4.26
CA PHE A 255 17.67 -29.01 -4.37
C PHE A 255 18.60 -29.18 -3.18
N VAL A 256 18.60 -30.38 -2.61
CA VAL A 256 19.50 -30.78 -1.51
C VAL A 256 20.24 -32.03 -1.93
N ALA A 257 21.57 -32.05 -1.80
CA ALA A 257 22.35 -33.21 -2.21
C ALA A 257 23.48 -33.59 -1.26
N GLU A 258 23.81 -34.88 -1.24
CA GLU A 258 24.93 -35.46 -0.47
C GLU A 258 25.70 -36.49 -1.33
N PRO A 259 26.92 -36.14 -1.81
CA PRO A 259 27.55 -34.81 -1.79
C PRO A 259 26.88 -33.81 -2.76
N ALA A 260 26.95 -32.51 -2.46
CA ALA A 260 26.53 -31.43 -3.38
C ALA A 260 27.70 -30.97 -4.25
N ASP A 261 27.98 -31.74 -5.31
CA ASP A 261 29.09 -31.50 -6.22
C ASP A 261 28.63 -31.06 -7.63
N ALA A 262 29.57 -30.94 -8.57
CA ALA A 262 29.28 -30.56 -9.94
C ALA A 262 28.36 -31.56 -10.67
N VAL A 263 28.38 -32.84 -10.30
CA VAL A 263 27.48 -33.85 -10.90
C VAL A 263 26.05 -33.62 -10.40
N ALA A 264 25.87 -33.42 -9.09
CA ALA A 264 24.58 -33.08 -8.49
C ALA A 264 23.97 -31.84 -9.17
N SER A 265 24.76 -30.78 -9.35
CA SER A 265 24.32 -29.54 -10.00
C SER A 265 23.97 -29.73 -11.47
N ARG A 266 24.70 -30.57 -12.21
CA ARG A 266 24.36 -30.91 -13.61
C ARG A 266 23.05 -31.68 -13.70
N ILE A 267 22.82 -32.66 -12.81
CA ILE A 267 21.57 -33.44 -12.79
C ILE A 267 20.37 -32.54 -12.45
N ALA A 268 20.50 -31.70 -11.42
CA ALA A 268 19.45 -30.75 -11.06
C ALA A 268 19.15 -29.77 -12.20
N GLY A 269 20.19 -29.19 -12.82
CA GLY A 269 20.04 -28.28 -13.95
C GLY A 269 19.40 -28.96 -15.18
N GLU A 270 19.77 -30.20 -15.45
CA GLU A 270 19.22 -30.97 -16.58
C GLU A 270 17.76 -31.37 -16.33
N MET A 271 17.41 -31.76 -15.10
CA MET A 271 16.02 -32.00 -14.70
C MET A 271 15.15 -30.76 -14.89
N MET A 272 15.64 -29.57 -14.46
CA MET A 272 14.94 -28.31 -14.68
C MET A 272 14.77 -28.02 -16.17
N ARG A 273 15.82 -28.21 -16.98
CA ARG A 273 15.78 -27.99 -18.43
C ARG A 273 14.73 -28.88 -19.10
N ILE A 274 14.68 -30.16 -18.74
CA ILE A 274 13.70 -31.13 -19.26
C ILE A 274 12.30 -30.74 -18.79
N GLY A 275 12.11 -30.44 -17.51
CA GLY A 275 10.84 -30.02 -16.94
C GLY A 275 10.27 -28.76 -17.59
N SER A 276 11.07 -27.70 -17.70
CA SER A 276 10.72 -26.44 -18.40
C SER A 276 10.42 -26.64 -19.88
N SER A 277 11.08 -27.60 -20.52
CA SER A 277 10.81 -27.90 -21.94
C SER A 277 9.54 -28.73 -22.12
N ALA A 278 9.25 -29.66 -21.22
CA ALA A 278 8.17 -30.63 -21.37
C ALA A 278 6.84 -30.15 -20.77
N PHE A 279 6.84 -29.49 -19.61
CA PHE A 279 5.64 -29.32 -18.79
C PHE A 279 5.32 -27.87 -18.45
N PHE A 280 6.14 -27.27 -17.58
CA PHE A 280 5.97 -25.97 -16.92
C PHE A 280 7.33 -25.45 -16.50
N GLU A 281 7.43 -24.14 -16.26
CA GLU A 281 8.69 -23.55 -15.78
C GLU A 281 9.04 -24.08 -14.39
N VAL A 282 10.25 -24.66 -14.26
CA VAL A 282 10.79 -25.11 -12.97
C VAL A 282 11.68 -24.01 -12.41
N ASP A 283 11.26 -23.37 -11.31
CA ASP A 283 11.99 -22.23 -10.73
C ASP A 283 12.70 -22.60 -9.44
N ALA A 284 14.01 -22.37 -9.38
CA ALA A 284 14.82 -22.57 -8.18
C ALA A 284 15.16 -21.24 -7.46
N ALA A 285 14.44 -20.15 -7.73
CA ALA A 285 14.74 -18.81 -7.19
C ALA A 285 14.46 -18.67 -5.69
N LEU A 286 13.70 -19.58 -5.07
CA LEU A 286 13.47 -19.61 -3.62
C LEU A 286 14.62 -20.25 -2.81
N ARG A 287 15.69 -20.70 -3.48
CA ARG A 287 16.89 -21.22 -2.80
C ARG A 287 17.69 -20.10 -2.11
N PRO A 288 18.57 -20.42 -1.15
CA PRO A 288 19.48 -19.45 -0.54
C PRO A 288 20.20 -18.56 -1.55
N GLU A 289 20.19 -17.24 -1.33
CA GLU A 289 20.76 -16.20 -2.22
C GLU A 289 20.07 -16.08 -3.61
N GLY A 290 18.97 -16.78 -3.81
CA GLY A 290 18.18 -16.78 -5.03
C GLY A 290 18.99 -17.15 -6.27
N LYS A 291 18.75 -16.47 -7.40
CA LYS A 291 19.42 -16.74 -8.69
C LYS A 291 20.95 -16.61 -8.64
N ARG A 292 21.52 -15.93 -7.63
CA ARG A 292 22.97 -15.74 -7.45
C ARG A 292 23.62 -16.85 -6.62
N GLY A 293 22.83 -17.65 -5.90
CA GLY A 293 23.34 -18.75 -5.10
C GLY A 293 23.52 -20.04 -5.89
N GLU A 294 24.34 -20.94 -5.33
CA GLU A 294 24.51 -22.33 -5.80
C GLU A 294 23.15 -23.01 -6.03
N LEU A 295 23.01 -23.74 -7.14
CA LEU A 295 21.77 -24.43 -7.49
C LEU A 295 21.46 -25.57 -6.51
N VAL A 296 22.49 -26.30 -6.11
CA VAL A 296 22.41 -27.45 -5.20
C VAL A 296 23.33 -27.20 -4.02
N ARG A 297 22.85 -27.48 -2.80
CA ARG A 297 23.66 -27.38 -1.58
C ARG A 297 23.46 -28.62 -0.71
N THR A 298 24.40 -28.88 0.19
CA THR A 298 24.20 -29.89 1.25
C THR A 298 23.15 -29.43 2.25
N LEU A 299 22.63 -30.37 3.05
CA LEU A 299 21.73 -30.05 4.16
C LEU A 299 22.40 -29.09 5.15
N ASP A 300 23.65 -29.37 5.55
CA ASP A 300 24.41 -28.54 6.47
C ASP A 300 24.59 -27.10 5.98
N SER A 301 24.84 -26.92 4.67
CA SER A 301 24.97 -25.60 4.06
C SER A 301 23.66 -24.81 4.09
N HIS A 302 22.52 -25.47 3.86
CA HIS A 302 21.21 -24.84 4.04
C HIS A 302 20.95 -24.43 5.49
N VAL A 303 21.20 -25.33 6.45
CA VAL A 303 21.02 -25.04 7.88
C VAL A 303 21.89 -23.87 8.32
N ALA A 304 23.15 -23.83 7.89
CA ALA A 304 24.06 -22.72 8.18
C ALA A 304 23.55 -21.39 7.59
N TYR A 305 22.97 -21.43 6.39
CA TYR A 305 22.41 -20.24 5.75
C TYR A 305 21.23 -19.67 6.53
N TYR A 306 20.23 -20.49 6.80
CA TYR A 306 18.99 -20.06 7.45
C TYR A 306 19.22 -19.58 8.89
N LYS A 307 20.22 -20.09 9.59
CA LYS A 307 20.59 -19.61 10.93
C LYS A 307 21.19 -18.21 10.96
N ARG A 308 21.92 -17.82 9.91
CA ARG A 308 22.76 -16.60 9.94
C ARG A 308 22.26 -15.46 9.08
N TRP A 309 21.77 -15.75 7.87
CA TRP A 309 21.53 -14.72 6.85
C TRP A 309 20.10 -14.65 6.33
N ALA A 310 19.23 -15.61 6.70
CA ALA A 310 17.88 -15.62 6.18
C ALA A 310 17.07 -14.40 6.63
N LYS A 311 16.26 -13.88 5.71
CA LYS A 311 15.27 -12.84 5.93
C LYS A 311 13.93 -13.44 6.34
N THR A 312 13.06 -12.63 6.92
CA THR A 312 11.77 -13.10 7.45
C THR A 312 10.87 -13.77 6.40
N TRP A 313 10.85 -13.24 5.18
CA TRP A 313 10.00 -13.78 4.10
C TRP A 313 10.43 -15.18 3.64
N GLU A 314 11.70 -15.56 3.82
CA GLU A 314 12.18 -16.90 3.44
C GLU A 314 11.55 -17.98 4.32
N PHE A 315 11.28 -17.67 5.60
CA PHE A 315 10.54 -18.56 6.48
C PHE A 315 9.06 -18.68 6.10
N GLN A 316 8.45 -17.62 5.53
CA GLN A 316 7.10 -17.72 4.96
C GLN A 316 7.06 -18.67 3.76
N ALA A 317 8.11 -18.69 2.93
CA ALA A 317 8.20 -19.62 1.81
C ALA A 317 8.37 -21.08 2.28
N LEU A 318 9.18 -21.30 3.32
CA LEU A 318 9.42 -22.61 3.93
C LEU A 318 8.19 -23.22 4.61
N LEU A 319 7.15 -22.44 4.95
CA LEU A 319 5.87 -22.97 5.43
C LEU A 319 5.26 -24.03 4.49
N LYS A 320 5.58 -23.94 3.20
CA LYS A 320 5.04 -24.80 2.16
C LYS A 320 6.05 -25.83 1.65
N ALA A 321 7.19 -26.00 2.31
CA ALA A 321 8.24 -26.93 1.88
C ALA A 321 7.80 -28.39 2.05
N ARG A 322 7.85 -29.19 0.99
CA ARG A 322 7.49 -30.61 0.99
C ARG A 322 8.45 -31.45 0.12
N PRO A 323 8.94 -32.61 0.57
CA PRO A 323 9.70 -33.52 -0.28
C PRO A 323 8.87 -33.99 -1.47
N MET A 324 9.45 -33.91 -2.67
CA MET A 324 8.73 -34.12 -3.94
C MET A 324 9.16 -35.41 -4.64
N THR A 325 10.46 -35.54 -4.95
CA THR A 325 11.04 -36.68 -5.69
C THR A 325 12.54 -36.83 -5.39
N GLY A 326 13.16 -37.90 -5.93
CA GLY A 326 14.55 -38.28 -5.68
C GLY A 326 14.69 -38.98 -4.32
N ASN A 327 15.72 -38.62 -3.55
CA ASN A 327 15.96 -39.21 -2.23
C ASN A 327 15.03 -38.60 -1.17
N LEU A 328 13.83 -39.18 -0.99
CA LEU A 328 12.84 -38.68 -0.05
C LEU A 328 13.32 -38.65 1.42
N GLU A 329 14.20 -39.57 1.83
CA GLU A 329 14.76 -39.57 3.19
C GLU A 329 15.59 -38.31 3.46
N LEU A 330 16.44 -37.90 2.51
CA LEU A 330 17.18 -36.65 2.57
C LEU A 330 16.22 -35.44 2.55
N GLY A 331 15.16 -35.51 1.75
CA GLY A 331 14.13 -34.47 1.74
C GLY A 331 13.39 -34.31 3.08
N HIS A 332 13.03 -35.42 3.73
CA HIS A 332 12.44 -35.37 5.08
C HIS A 332 13.43 -34.83 6.11
N SER A 333 14.71 -35.18 5.99
CA SER A 333 15.78 -34.65 6.84
C SER A 333 15.94 -33.14 6.68
N TYR A 334 15.82 -32.62 5.45
CA TYR A 334 15.79 -31.19 5.17
C TYR A 334 14.64 -30.47 5.87
N VAL A 335 13.41 -30.96 5.69
CA VAL A 335 12.24 -30.36 6.33
C VAL A 335 12.39 -30.41 7.85
N ALA A 336 12.76 -31.57 8.42
CA ALA A 336 12.94 -31.72 9.86
C ALA A 336 13.99 -30.76 10.44
N ALA A 337 15.09 -30.52 9.73
CA ALA A 337 16.13 -29.60 10.17
C ALA A 337 15.71 -28.12 10.12
N LEU A 338 14.91 -27.72 9.13
CA LEU A 338 14.49 -26.33 8.96
C LEU A 338 13.21 -25.97 9.72
N ASN A 339 12.32 -26.95 9.95
CA ASN A 339 11.00 -26.74 10.55
C ASN A 339 11.05 -25.93 11.87
N PRO A 340 11.95 -26.21 12.84
CA PRO A 340 12.04 -25.43 14.07
C PRO A 340 12.31 -23.94 13.84
N MET A 341 13.12 -23.59 12.83
CA MET A 341 13.45 -22.21 12.52
C MET A 341 12.27 -21.45 11.89
N VAL A 342 11.43 -22.13 11.11
CA VAL A 342 10.19 -21.56 10.53
C VAL A 342 9.25 -21.10 11.64
N TRP A 343 8.98 -21.96 12.63
CA TRP A 343 8.02 -21.67 13.71
C TRP A 343 8.59 -20.76 14.82
N LEU A 344 9.90 -20.50 14.82
CA LEU A 344 10.53 -19.51 15.69
C LEU A 344 10.75 -18.16 14.99
N ALA A 345 10.53 -18.07 13.67
CA ALA A 345 10.77 -16.85 12.89
C ALA A 345 9.98 -15.65 13.39
N SER A 346 8.78 -15.86 13.94
CA SER A 346 7.94 -14.80 14.49
C SER A 346 8.52 -14.09 15.72
N GLN A 347 9.60 -14.62 16.32
CA GLN A 347 10.27 -14.03 17.48
C GLN A 347 11.38 -13.03 17.11
N ARG A 348 11.71 -12.91 15.82
CA ARG A 348 12.76 -12.00 15.36
C ARG A 348 12.31 -10.55 15.53
N GLU A 349 13.26 -9.69 15.87
CA GLU A 349 13.07 -8.24 15.84
C GLU A 349 12.64 -7.83 14.42
N ASP A 350 11.64 -6.95 14.31
CA ASP A 350 11.06 -6.48 13.04
C ASP A 350 10.33 -7.49 12.13
N PHE A 351 10.05 -8.72 12.58
CA PHE A 351 9.30 -9.73 11.80
C PHE A 351 8.04 -9.16 11.13
N VAL A 352 7.20 -8.46 11.91
CA VAL A 352 5.92 -7.92 11.45
C VAL A 352 6.10 -6.73 10.50
N PRO A 353 6.88 -5.67 10.86
CA PRO A 353 7.21 -4.60 9.92
C PRO A 353 7.71 -5.12 8.56
N GLU A 354 8.62 -6.10 8.56
CA GLU A 354 9.20 -6.66 7.34
C GLU A 354 8.17 -7.39 6.47
N VAL A 355 7.34 -8.24 7.09
CA VAL A 355 6.28 -9.00 6.42
C VAL A 355 5.23 -8.06 5.80
N ARG A 356 4.86 -6.98 6.52
CA ARG A 356 3.96 -5.94 6.01
C ARG A 356 4.57 -5.09 4.91
N ALA A 357 5.84 -4.70 5.06
CA ALA A 357 6.57 -3.97 4.03
C ALA A 357 6.66 -4.81 2.75
N MET A 358 6.91 -6.12 2.86
CA MET A 358 6.89 -7.02 1.71
C MET A 358 5.52 -7.04 1.01
N ARG A 359 4.42 -7.19 1.77
CA ARG A 359 3.07 -7.17 1.19
C ARG A 359 2.78 -5.87 0.45
N ARG A 360 3.05 -4.72 1.08
CA ARG A 360 2.87 -3.40 0.43
C ARG A 360 3.65 -3.27 -0.86
N ARG A 361 4.93 -3.68 -0.87
CA ARG A 361 5.75 -3.68 -2.09
C ARG A 361 5.13 -4.54 -3.20
N VAL A 362 4.59 -5.71 -2.87
CA VAL A 362 3.95 -6.60 -3.84
C VAL A 362 2.66 -5.99 -4.41
N GLU A 363 1.85 -5.32 -3.58
CA GLU A 363 0.65 -4.61 -4.03
C GLU A 363 1.01 -3.40 -4.92
N GLU A 364 2.07 -2.67 -4.58
CA GLU A 364 2.54 -1.49 -5.32
C GLU A 364 3.13 -1.82 -6.70
N MET A 365 3.60 -3.06 -6.90
CA MET A 365 4.05 -3.55 -8.21
C MET A 365 2.91 -3.68 -9.23
N VAL A 366 1.64 -3.71 -8.78
CA VAL A 366 0.49 -3.79 -9.68
C VAL A 366 0.16 -2.40 -10.24
N PRO A 367 0.16 -2.21 -11.57
CA PRO A 367 -0.21 -0.94 -12.19
C PRO A 367 -1.58 -0.43 -11.70
N PRO A 368 -1.74 0.88 -11.42
CA PRO A 368 -2.98 1.42 -10.85
C PRO A 368 -4.25 1.03 -11.63
N GLU A 369 -4.16 1.01 -12.95
CA GLU A 369 -5.24 0.67 -13.89
C GLU A 369 -5.67 -0.81 -13.86
N LEU A 370 -4.81 -1.71 -13.34
CA LEU A 370 -5.08 -3.15 -13.27
C LEU A 370 -5.52 -3.63 -11.89
N ARG A 371 -5.34 -2.83 -10.83
CA ARG A 371 -5.53 -3.27 -9.43
C ARG A 371 -6.92 -3.82 -9.12
N GLU A 372 -7.97 -3.28 -9.75
CA GLU A 372 -9.34 -3.75 -9.53
C GLU A 372 -9.69 -5.04 -10.30
N ARG A 373 -8.93 -5.33 -11.36
CA ARG A 373 -9.10 -6.51 -12.21
C ARG A 373 -8.16 -7.65 -11.84
N GLU A 374 -7.14 -7.37 -11.03
CA GLU A 374 -6.11 -8.33 -10.67
C GLU A 374 -6.51 -9.14 -9.42
N ILE A 375 -6.87 -10.40 -9.61
CA ILE A 375 -7.49 -11.23 -8.57
C ILE A 375 -6.49 -11.85 -7.60
N LYS A 376 -5.19 -11.91 -7.97
CA LYS A 376 -4.14 -12.48 -7.14
C LYS A 376 -3.43 -11.43 -6.30
N LEU A 377 -3.08 -10.28 -6.89
CA LEU A 377 -2.30 -9.23 -6.23
C LEU A 377 -3.07 -7.93 -5.92
N GLY A 378 -4.31 -7.80 -6.42
CA GLY A 378 -5.15 -6.64 -6.13
C GLY A 378 -5.68 -6.62 -4.69
N ARG A 379 -6.62 -5.73 -4.41
CA ARG A 379 -7.26 -5.63 -3.08
C ARG A 379 -8.43 -6.61 -2.94
N GLY A 380 -8.49 -7.33 -1.83
CA GLY A 380 -9.47 -8.40 -1.62
C GLY A 380 -9.14 -9.62 -2.47
N SER A 381 -7.85 -9.95 -2.57
CA SER A 381 -7.30 -10.93 -3.52
C SER A 381 -6.97 -12.28 -2.89
N LEU A 382 -6.54 -13.23 -3.72
CA LEU A 382 -5.97 -14.50 -3.25
C LEU A 382 -4.79 -14.28 -2.30
N ARG A 383 -3.91 -13.32 -2.61
CA ARG A 383 -2.73 -13.04 -1.78
C ARG A 383 -3.09 -12.50 -0.41
N ASP A 384 -4.18 -11.73 -0.30
CA ASP A 384 -4.68 -11.24 0.99
C ASP A 384 -5.08 -12.40 1.90
N VAL A 385 -5.75 -13.42 1.34
CA VAL A 385 -6.12 -14.63 2.09
C VAL A 385 -4.87 -15.42 2.50
N GLU A 386 -4.01 -15.75 1.54
CA GLU A 386 -2.77 -16.51 1.78
C GLU A 386 -1.91 -15.86 2.87
N PHE A 387 -1.72 -14.54 2.77
CA PHE A 387 -0.90 -13.78 3.70
C PHE A 387 -1.51 -13.77 5.10
N ALA A 388 -2.82 -13.56 5.22
CA ALA A 388 -3.48 -13.53 6.52
C ALA A 388 -3.35 -14.87 7.26
N VAL A 389 -3.61 -15.95 6.53
CA VAL A 389 -3.53 -17.31 7.05
C VAL A 389 -2.10 -17.65 7.46
N GLN A 390 -1.12 -17.41 6.59
CA GLN A 390 0.29 -17.69 6.88
C GLN A 390 0.83 -16.89 8.07
N LEU A 391 0.41 -15.63 8.22
CA LEU A 391 0.81 -14.81 9.37
C LEU A 391 0.26 -15.41 10.67
N LEU A 392 -1.02 -15.79 10.71
CA LEU A 392 -1.62 -16.45 11.88
C LEU A 392 -0.94 -17.80 12.18
N GLN A 393 -0.63 -18.59 11.16
CA GLN A 393 0.15 -19.83 11.32
C GLN A 393 1.52 -19.55 11.96
N LEU A 394 2.27 -18.57 11.49
CA LEU A 394 3.61 -18.28 12.06
C LEU A 394 3.54 -17.79 13.50
N VAL A 395 2.52 -17.00 13.85
CA VAL A 395 2.34 -16.44 15.20
C VAL A 395 1.92 -17.51 16.21
N HIS A 396 1.02 -18.40 15.82
CA HIS A 396 0.40 -19.37 16.73
C HIS A 396 1.00 -20.78 16.62
N GLY A 397 1.51 -21.16 15.45
CA GLY A 397 2.08 -22.48 15.13
C GLY A 397 3.33 -22.87 15.93
N ARG A 398 3.96 -21.89 16.58
CA ARG A 398 5.02 -22.12 17.57
C ARG A 398 4.53 -22.91 18.78
N THR A 399 3.33 -22.59 19.25
CA THR A 399 2.73 -23.18 20.47
C THR A 399 1.66 -24.22 20.16
N ASP A 400 1.15 -24.23 18.93
CA ASP A 400 0.08 -25.10 18.48
C ASP A 400 0.47 -25.80 17.18
N GLU A 401 0.89 -27.06 17.28
CA GLU A 401 1.41 -27.79 16.12
C GLU A 401 0.31 -28.17 15.11
N THR A 402 -0.96 -28.12 15.50
CA THR A 402 -2.10 -28.41 14.60
C THR A 402 -2.20 -27.41 13.45
N LEU A 403 -1.64 -26.21 13.64
CA LEU A 403 -1.59 -25.15 12.62
C LEU A 403 -0.49 -25.37 11.59
N ARG A 404 0.38 -26.37 11.74
CA ARG A 404 1.53 -26.63 10.86
C ARG A 404 1.19 -27.40 9.59
N VAL A 405 -0.02 -27.16 9.07
CA VAL A 405 -0.50 -27.69 7.79
C VAL A 405 -0.03 -26.80 6.63
N LEU A 406 0.10 -27.37 5.43
CA LEU A 406 0.71 -26.67 4.28
C LEU A 406 -0.33 -25.87 3.46
N GLY A 407 -1.51 -26.43 3.25
CA GLY A 407 -2.57 -25.88 2.41
C GLY A 407 -3.27 -24.68 3.05
N THR A 408 -3.60 -23.66 2.25
CA THR A 408 -4.23 -22.43 2.75
C THR A 408 -5.61 -22.69 3.36
N VAL A 409 -6.42 -23.55 2.72
CA VAL A 409 -7.75 -23.92 3.23
C VAL A 409 -7.65 -24.80 4.48
N ASP A 410 -6.72 -25.77 4.49
CA ASP A 410 -6.49 -26.62 5.66
C ASP A 410 -6.07 -25.78 6.87
N ALA A 411 -5.22 -24.78 6.65
CA ALA A 411 -4.81 -23.84 7.68
C ALA A 411 -5.98 -22.99 8.19
N LEU A 412 -6.92 -22.56 7.34
CA LEU A 412 -8.14 -21.87 7.78
C LEU A 412 -9.02 -22.76 8.65
N VAL A 413 -9.15 -24.04 8.30
CA VAL A 413 -9.88 -25.03 9.10
C VAL A 413 -9.20 -25.21 10.45
N ALA A 414 -7.88 -25.44 10.48
CA ALA A 414 -7.12 -25.59 11.72
C ALA A 414 -7.17 -24.32 12.61
N LEU A 415 -7.12 -23.13 12.01
CA LEU A 415 -7.27 -21.85 12.71
C LEU A 415 -8.67 -21.68 13.31
N SER A 416 -9.71 -22.14 12.62
CA SER A 416 -11.08 -22.15 13.10
C SER A 416 -11.27 -23.15 14.24
N ASP A 417 -10.75 -24.36 14.09
CA ASP A 417 -10.85 -25.42 15.10
C ASP A 417 -10.09 -25.06 16.39
N GLY A 418 -8.93 -24.42 16.26
CA GLY A 418 -8.14 -23.87 17.36
C GLY A 418 -8.71 -22.57 17.96
N GLY A 419 -9.78 -22.00 17.39
CA GLY A 419 -10.45 -20.80 17.90
C GLY A 419 -9.71 -19.48 17.66
N TYR A 420 -8.71 -19.47 16.78
CA TYR A 420 -8.00 -18.25 16.37
C TYR A 420 -8.85 -17.42 15.39
N VAL A 421 -9.77 -18.06 14.69
CA VAL A 421 -10.69 -17.48 13.72
C VAL A 421 -12.12 -17.95 14.00
N GLY A 422 -13.10 -17.05 13.88
CA GLY A 422 -14.51 -17.42 14.02
C GLY A 422 -14.95 -18.37 12.90
N ARG A 423 -15.76 -19.39 13.23
CA ARG A 423 -16.23 -20.41 12.28
C ARG A 423 -16.88 -19.83 11.01
N ASP A 424 -17.76 -18.85 11.19
CA ASP A 424 -18.42 -18.16 10.07
C ASP A 424 -17.42 -17.38 9.21
N ASP A 425 -16.41 -16.76 9.82
CA ASP A 425 -15.40 -15.98 9.11
C ASP A 425 -14.49 -16.92 8.30
N ALA A 426 -14.06 -18.04 8.89
CA ALA A 426 -13.30 -19.07 8.19
C ALA A 426 -14.08 -19.65 7.00
N ALA A 427 -15.34 -20.06 7.21
CA ALA A 427 -16.18 -20.61 6.14
C ALA A 427 -16.38 -19.60 4.99
N ASN A 428 -16.66 -18.34 5.31
CA ASN A 428 -16.83 -17.29 4.30
C ASN A 428 -15.53 -16.98 3.56
N LEU A 429 -14.37 -17.03 4.24
CA LEU A 429 -13.08 -16.77 3.61
C LEU A 429 -12.65 -17.94 2.72
N THR A 430 -12.85 -19.19 3.16
CA THR A 430 -12.66 -20.39 2.35
C THR A 430 -13.49 -20.31 1.07
N ALA A 431 -14.79 -20.04 1.17
CA ALA A 431 -15.65 -19.93 -0.01
C ALA A 431 -15.20 -18.80 -0.95
N SER A 432 -14.73 -17.67 -0.41
CA SER A 432 -14.23 -16.55 -1.22
C SER A 432 -12.91 -16.90 -1.93
N TYR A 433 -12.00 -17.59 -1.23
CA TYR A 433 -10.73 -18.07 -1.78
C TYR A 433 -11.00 -19.09 -2.90
N GLU A 434 -11.81 -20.11 -2.65
CA GLU A 434 -12.18 -21.13 -3.64
C GLU A 434 -12.81 -20.52 -4.89
N PHE A 435 -13.69 -19.52 -4.72
CA PHE A 435 -14.26 -18.80 -5.85
C PHE A 435 -13.21 -18.06 -6.68
N LEU A 436 -12.30 -17.32 -6.06
CA LEU A 436 -11.22 -16.64 -6.80
C LEU A 436 -10.26 -17.64 -7.47
N ARG A 437 -10.00 -18.79 -6.83
CA ARG A 437 -9.20 -19.87 -7.41
C ARG A 437 -9.87 -20.52 -8.61
N LEU A 438 -11.18 -20.73 -8.55
CA LEU A 438 -11.97 -21.19 -9.70
C LEU A 438 -11.79 -20.22 -10.88
N LEU A 439 -11.93 -18.91 -10.66
CA LEU A 439 -11.73 -17.92 -11.73
C LEU A 439 -10.29 -17.94 -12.28
N GLU A 440 -9.29 -18.02 -11.40
CA GLU A 440 -7.87 -18.14 -11.78
C GLU A 440 -7.66 -19.38 -12.68
N HIS A 441 -8.20 -20.53 -12.29
CA HIS A 441 -8.13 -21.78 -13.04
C HIS A 441 -8.79 -21.68 -14.40
N ARG A 442 -10.00 -21.12 -14.48
CA ARG A 442 -10.71 -20.96 -15.76
C ARG A 442 -9.94 -20.04 -16.70
N LEU A 443 -9.53 -18.87 -16.25
CA LEU A 443 -8.75 -17.92 -17.06
C LEU A 443 -7.48 -18.56 -17.64
N GLN A 444 -6.78 -19.39 -16.86
CA GLN A 444 -5.58 -20.08 -17.33
C GLN A 444 -5.89 -21.17 -18.35
N LEU A 445 -6.94 -21.96 -18.13
CA LEU A 445 -7.36 -23.05 -19.01
C LEU A 445 -7.68 -22.58 -20.43
N GLN A 446 -8.23 -21.36 -20.60
CA GLN A 446 -8.71 -20.88 -21.91
C GLN A 446 -7.68 -21.09 -23.03
N ARG A 447 -6.43 -20.70 -22.75
CA ARG A 447 -5.32 -20.75 -23.71
C ARG A 447 -4.07 -21.43 -23.15
N MET A 448 -4.18 -22.10 -21.99
CA MET A 448 -3.05 -22.62 -21.22
C MET A 448 -1.95 -21.56 -21.00
N LYS A 449 -2.36 -20.36 -20.57
CA LYS A 449 -1.45 -19.23 -20.30
C LYS A 449 -1.60 -18.74 -18.87
N ARG A 450 -0.48 -18.35 -18.26
CA ARG A 450 -0.47 -17.72 -16.95
C ARG A 450 -1.14 -16.35 -17.03
N THR A 451 -2.26 -16.21 -16.34
CA THR A 451 -2.97 -14.94 -16.16
C THR A 451 -3.68 -14.93 -14.81
N HIS A 452 -3.76 -13.75 -14.20
CA HIS A 452 -4.48 -13.49 -12.96
C HIS A 452 -5.44 -12.28 -13.10
N THR A 453 -5.48 -11.68 -14.30
CA THR A 453 -6.20 -10.45 -14.55
C THR A 453 -7.50 -10.77 -15.28
N LEU A 454 -8.61 -10.28 -14.74
CA LEU A 454 -9.92 -10.40 -15.37
C LEU A 454 -9.95 -9.68 -16.72
N PRO A 455 -10.77 -10.14 -17.68
CA PRO A 455 -10.98 -9.42 -18.94
C PRO A 455 -11.41 -7.96 -18.69
N PRO A 456 -11.12 -7.04 -19.62
CA PRO A 456 -11.62 -5.68 -19.57
C PRO A 456 -13.16 -5.64 -19.44
N PRO A 457 -13.75 -4.66 -18.73
CA PRO A 457 -15.21 -4.56 -18.58
C PRO A 457 -15.98 -4.42 -19.90
N ASP A 458 -15.34 -3.89 -20.94
CA ASP A 458 -15.85 -3.74 -22.30
C ASP A 458 -15.74 -5.02 -23.15
N ASP A 459 -14.99 -6.04 -22.70
CA ASP A 459 -14.91 -7.36 -23.32
C ASP A 459 -15.99 -8.30 -22.74
N GLU A 460 -17.25 -8.01 -23.07
CA GLU A 460 -18.40 -8.79 -22.59
C GLU A 460 -18.37 -10.25 -23.04
N GLU A 461 -17.78 -10.56 -24.19
CA GLU A 461 -17.69 -11.92 -24.71
C GLU A 461 -16.76 -12.77 -23.83
N ALA A 462 -15.55 -12.27 -23.53
CA ALA A 462 -14.64 -12.95 -22.63
C ALA A 462 -15.23 -13.11 -21.21
N LEU A 463 -15.97 -12.11 -20.72
CA LEU A 463 -16.63 -12.20 -19.41
C LEU A 463 -17.80 -13.20 -19.43
N ARG A 464 -18.60 -13.27 -20.50
CA ARG A 464 -19.65 -14.30 -20.66
C ARG A 464 -19.06 -15.70 -20.73
N TRP A 465 -17.96 -15.87 -21.48
CA TRP A 465 -17.24 -17.13 -21.51
C TRP A 465 -16.78 -17.53 -20.11
N LEU A 466 -16.17 -16.60 -19.35
CA LEU A 466 -15.71 -16.86 -17.99
C LEU A 466 -16.87 -17.23 -17.07
N ALA A 467 -18.01 -16.53 -17.17
CA ALA A 467 -19.20 -16.83 -16.38
C ALA A 467 -19.71 -18.25 -16.64
N ARG A 468 -19.76 -18.69 -17.90
CA ARG A 468 -20.18 -20.05 -18.27
C ARG A 468 -19.16 -21.11 -17.83
N ALA A 469 -17.86 -20.85 -18.05
CA ALA A 469 -16.77 -21.74 -17.65
C ALA A 469 -16.68 -21.90 -16.12
N ALA A 470 -17.03 -20.86 -15.36
CA ALA A 470 -17.15 -20.88 -13.91
C ALA A 470 -18.50 -21.44 -13.41
N HIS A 471 -19.35 -21.97 -14.29
CA HIS A 471 -20.67 -22.52 -13.96
C HIS A 471 -21.63 -21.49 -13.32
N MET A 472 -21.54 -20.21 -13.67
CA MET A 472 -22.49 -19.20 -13.20
C MET A 472 -23.86 -19.41 -13.87
N ARG A 473 -24.93 -19.38 -13.07
CA ARG A 473 -26.32 -19.53 -13.53
C ARG A 473 -27.10 -18.24 -13.25
N SER A 474 -28.10 -17.94 -14.07
CA SER A 474 -28.98 -16.79 -13.87
C SER A 474 -29.78 -16.93 -12.57
N ASP A 475 -29.91 -15.85 -11.81
CA ASP A 475 -30.64 -15.83 -10.52
C ASP A 475 -32.10 -15.32 -10.65
N GLY A 476 -32.60 -15.20 -11.89
CA GLY A 476 -33.93 -14.66 -12.21
C GLY A 476 -33.95 -13.14 -12.38
N ASN A 477 -33.02 -12.42 -11.74
CA ASN A 477 -32.87 -10.96 -11.90
C ASN A 477 -31.68 -10.59 -12.80
N ARG A 478 -30.67 -11.45 -12.87
CA ARG A 478 -29.44 -11.27 -13.64
C ARG A 478 -29.18 -12.48 -14.51
N ASP A 479 -28.58 -12.25 -15.66
CA ASP A 479 -27.98 -13.32 -16.46
C ASP A 479 -26.67 -13.83 -15.82
N ALA A 480 -26.06 -14.86 -16.41
CA ALA A 480 -24.85 -15.47 -15.85
C ALA A 480 -23.68 -14.47 -15.72
N LEU A 481 -23.54 -13.53 -16.66
CA LEU A 481 -22.54 -12.47 -16.60
C LEU A 481 -22.81 -11.53 -15.42
N GLY A 482 -24.05 -11.03 -15.29
CA GLY A 482 -24.44 -10.17 -14.18
C GLY A 482 -24.24 -10.82 -12.81
N VAL A 483 -24.48 -12.13 -12.70
CA VAL A 483 -24.18 -12.91 -11.49
C VAL A 483 -22.67 -12.96 -11.23
N LEU A 484 -21.85 -13.31 -12.23
CA LEU A 484 -20.39 -13.31 -12.09
C LEU A 484 -19.86 -11.97 -11.58
N THR A 485 -20.27 -10.86 -12.22
CA THR A 485 -19.81 -9.51 -11.85
C THR A 485 -20.20 -9.16 -10.42
N ALA A 486 -21.40 -9.56 -9.98
CA ALA A 486 -21.86 -9.34 -8.60
C ALA A 486 -21.04 -10.17 -7.59
N GLU A 487 -20.75 -11.44 -7.89
CA GLU A 487 -19.96 -12.32 -7.02
C GLU A 487 -18.51 -11.87 -6.92
N ILE A 488 -17.86 -11.43 -8.00
CA ILE A 488 -16.50 -10.88 -7.95
C ILE A 488 -16.44 -9.69 -6.98
N LYS A 489 -17.34 -8.72 -7.15
CA LYS A 489 -17.39 -7.54 -6.27
C LYS A 489 -17.68 -7.92 -4.81
N ARG A 490 -18.62 -8.84 -4.59
CA ARG A 490 -19.00 -9.32 -3.25
C ARG A 490 -17.84 -10.02 -2.55
N ASN A 491 -17.16 -10.94 -3.22
CA ASN A 491 -16.04 -11.69 -2.64
C ASN A 491 -14.85 -10.78 -2.36
N ALA A 492 -14.50 -9.85 -3.26
CA ALA A 492 -13.43 -8.88 -3.01
C ALA A 492 -13.74 -7.95 -1.82
N LEU A 493 -15.00 -7.49 -1.67
CA LEU A 493 -15.44 -6.73 -0.48
C LEU A 493 -15.38 -7.57 0.80
N ARG A 494 -15.84 -8.82 0.72
CA ARG A 494 -15.88 -9.77 1.84
C ARG A 494 -14.47 -10.11 2.33
N ILE A 495 -13.54 -10.45 1.43
CA ILE A 495 -12.14 -10.73 1.77
C ILE A 495 -11.52 -9.53 2.47
N ARG A 496 -11.70 -8.31 1.95
CA ARG A 496 -11.20 -7.09 2.62
C ARG A 496 -11.72 -6.95 4.04
N ARG A 497 -13.03 -7.11 4.23
CA ARG A 497 -13.66 -6.99 5.55
C ARG A 497 -13.20 -8.10 6.50
N LEU A 498 -13.09 -9.34 6.01
CA LEU A 498 -12.68 -10.49 6.81
C LEU A 498 -11.21 -10.44 7.15
N HIS A 499 -10.33 -10.04 6.22
CA HIS A 499 -8.91 -9.82 6.47
C HIS A 499 -8.71 -8.93 7.70
N ALA A 500 -9.37 -7.78 7.76
CA ALA A 500 -9.38 -6.92 8.93
C ALA A 500 -9.91 -7.64 10.19
N LYS A 501 -11.08 -8.26 10.07
CA LYS A 501 -11.78 -8.89 11.20
C LYS A 501 -10.97 -10.04 11.83
N LEU A 502 -10.31 -10.86 11.02
CA LEU A 502 -9.49 -12.00 11.46
C LEU A 502 -8.42 -11.60 12.47
N PHE A 503 -7.81 -10.43 12.27
CA PHE A 503 -6.72 -9.96 13.12
C PHE A 503 -7.18 -9.26 14.39
N TYR A 504 -8.34 -8.60 14.37
CA TYR A 504 -8.70 -7.70 15.47
C TYR A 504 -9.92 -8.14 16.26
N ARG A 505 -10.84 -8.93 15.68
CA ARG A 505 -12.03 -9.38 16.41
C ARG A 505 -11.71 -10.39 17.53
N PRO A 506 -10.87 -11.43 17.31
CA PRO A 506 -10.49 -12.36 18.38
C PRO A 506 -9.83 -11.67 19.59
N LEU A 507 -9.09 -10.57 19.35
CA LEU A 507 -8.51 -9.74 20.40
C LEU A 507 -9.58 -9.09 21.28
N LEU A 508 -10.64 -8.57 20.68
CA LEU A 508 -11.75 -7.96 21.42
C LEU A 508 -12.54 -9.01 22.20
N ASP A 509 -12.81 -10.17 21.60
CA ASP A 509 -13.55 -11.24 22.29
C ASP A 509 -12.74 -11.82 23.47
N SER A 510 -11.40 -11.73 23.45
CA SER A 510 -10.53 -12.06 24.60
C SER A 510 -10.62 -11.05 25.75
N VAL A 511 -11.00 -9.82 25.43
CA VAL A 511 -11.04 -8.67 26.33
C VAL A 511 -12.43 -8.50 26.96
N VAL A 512 -13.45 -9.08 26.34
CA VAL A 512 -14.86 -8.79 26.59
C VAL A 512 -15.61 -10.06 27.01
N ARG A 513 -16.53 -9.95 27.98
CA ARG A 513 -17.41 -11.05 28.41
C ARG A 513 -18.81 -10.95 27.78
N PHE A 514 -18.92 -10.75 26.47
CA PHE A 514 -20.22 -10.80 25.78
C PHE A 514 -20.31 -12.09 24.96
N ASP A 515 -21.26 -12.95 25.32
CA ASP A 515 -21.65 -14.26 24.77
C ASP A 515 -20.70 -15.48 24.87
N SER A 516 -21.35 -16.66 24.90
CA SER A 516 -20.84 -17.98 25.30
C SER A 516 -20.39 -18.89 24.14
N ASP A 517 -20.63 -18.50 22.88
CA ASP A 517 -20.52 -19.43 21.75
C ASP A 517 -19.29 -19.20 20.85
N THR A 518 -18.48 -18.17 21.13
CA THR A 518 -17.20 -17.91 20.45
C THR A 518 -16.01 -18.36 21.29
N VAL A 519 -15.15 -19.20 20.70
CA VAL A 519 -13.87 -19.62 21.30
C VAL A 519 -13.00 -18.39 21.53
N ARG A 520 -12.47 -18.23 22.75
CA ARG A 520 -11.71 -17.06 23.16
C ARG A 520 -10.21 -17.32 23.04
N LEU A 521 -9.47 -16.35 22.51
CA LEU A 521 -8.01 -16.36 22.64
C LEU A 521 -7.61 -16.33 24.11
N THR A 522 -6.55 -17.06 24.46
CA THR A 522 -5.91 -16.89 25.76
C THR A 522 -5.29 -15.48 25.84
N PRO A 523 -5.12 -14.91 27.05
CA PRO A 523 -4.46 -13.62 27.22
C PRO A 523 -3.08 -13.56 26.54
N GLU A 524 -2.32 -14.65 26.60
CA GLU A 524 -1.00 -14.76 25.98
C GLU A 524 -1.09 -14.79 24.44
N ALA A 525 -2.13 -15.42 23.88
CA ALA A 525 -2.37 -15.42 22.44
C ALA A 525 -2.79 -14.03 21.94
N ALA A 526 -3.59 -13.30 22.70
CA ALA A 526 -3.96 -11.92 22.38
C ALA A 526 -2.75 -10.96 22.38
N VAL A 527 -1.84 -11.11 23.36
CA VAL A 527 -0.58 -10.35 23.40
C VAL A 527 0.29 -10.67 22.17
N ARG A 528 0.43 -11.95 21.82
CA ARG A 528 1.21 -12.36 20.63
C ARG A 528 0.62 -11.78 19.35
N GLN A 529 -0.69 -11.79 19.22
CA GLN A 529 -1.37 -11.26 18.04
C GLN A 529 -1.27 -9.74 17.96
N LEU A 530 -1.41 -8.97 19.05
CA LEU A 530 -1.16 -7.51 19.02
C LEU A 530 0.29 -7.16 18.66
N SER A 531 1.26 -7.91 19.20
CA SER A 531 2.66 -7.77 18.79
C SER A 531 2.83 -8.10 17.31
N ALA A 532 2.19 -9.17 16.84
CA ALA A 532 2.11 -9.53 15.43
C ALA A 532 1.42 -8.47 14.55
N LEU A 533 0.72 -7.51 15.16
CA LEU A 533 0.01 -6.43 14.51
C LEU A 533 0.72 -5.09 14.61
N GLY A 534 1.96 -5.07 15.10
CA GLY A 534 2.80 -3.86 15.15
C GLY A 534 2.60 -3.00 16.40
N PHE A 535 1.97 -3.53 17.44
CA PHE A 535 1.96 -2.88 18.76
C PHE A 535 3.24 -3.26 19.52
N ALA A 536 4.04 -2.26 19.85
CA ALA A 536 5.27 -2.39 20.64
C ALA A 536 4.98 -2.67 22.11
N ALA A 537 3.84 -2.20 22.65
CA ALA A 537 3.41 -2.44 24.02
C ALA A 537 2.05 -3.16 24.06
N PRO A 538 1.97 -4.43 23.58
CA PRO A 538 0.71 -5.15 23.40
C PRO A 538 -0.09 -5.31 24.71
N GLN A 539 0.57 -5.40 25.87
CA GLN A 539 -0.15 -5.45 27.16
C GLN A 539 -0.87 -4.13 27.49
N ASN A 540 -0.25 -2.99 27.17
CA ASN A 540 -0.86 -1.67 27.35
C ASN A 540 -2.04 -1.50 26.38
N ALA A 541 -1.86 -1.92 25.12
CA ALA A 541 -2.92 -1.94 24.13
C ALA A 541 -4.15 -2.72 24.61
N ILE A 542 -3.98 -3.92 25.19
CA ILE A 542 -5.07 -4.68 25.83
C ILE A 542 -5.76 -3.87 26.93
N GLY A 543 -5.00 -3.15 27.75
CA GLY A 543 -5.55 -2.25 28.78
C GLY A 543 -6.41 -1.13 28.19
N HIS A 544 -6.00 -0.53 27.07
CA HIS A 544 -6.80 0.48 26.37
C HIS A 544 -8.07 -0.12 25.74
N LEU A 545 -7.98 -1.30 25.12
CA LEU A 545 -9.14 -2.02 24.58
C LEU A 545 -10.17 -2.37 25.67
N ARG A 546 -9.71 -2.83 26.84
CA ARG A 546 -10.57 -3.09 28.01
C ARG A 546 -11.32 -1.85 28.44
N ALA A 547 -10.64 -0.71 28.53
CA ALA A 547 -11.26 0.55 28.93
C ALA A 547 -12.29 1.03 27.90
N LEU A 548 -11.99 0.91 26.60
CA LEU A 548 -12.88 1.32 25.52
C LEU A 548 -14.15 0.46 25.47
N VAL A 549 -14.03 -0.87 25.54
CA VAL A 549 -15.21 -1.75 25.48
C VAL A 549 -15.96 -1.80 26.83
N GLY A 550 -15.27 -1.58 27.95
CA GLY A 550 -15.88 -1.49 29.28
C GLY A 550 -16.69 -0.21 29.53
N SER A 551 -16.71 0.73 28.60
CA SER A 551 -17.35 2.05 28.75
C SER A 551 -18.88 2.00 28.65
N GLY A 552 -19.58 1.45 29.65
CA GLY A 552 -21.05 1.37 29.69
C GLY A 552 -21.69 0.49 28.61
N ALA A 553 -22.91 0.00 28.84
CA ALA A 553 -23.49 -1.09 28.03
C ALA A 553 -23.60 -0.76 26.53
N ARG A 554 -24.14 0.42 26.15
CA ARG A 554 -24.37 0.77 24.75
C ARG A 554 -23.11 1.27 24.02
N ARG A 555 -22.27 2.08 24.68
CA ARG A 555 -21.04 2.62 24.06
C ARG A 555 -19.99 1.54 23.90
N GLY A 556 -19.83 0.67 24.90
CA GLY A 556 -18.98 -0.51 24.81
C GLY A 556 -19.33 -1.41 23.62
N GLN A 557 -20.63 -1.65 23.37
CA GLN A 557 -21.09 -2.40 22.20
C GLN A 557 -20.72 -1.73 20.87
N ILE A 558 -20.91 -0.40 20.75
CA ILE A 558 -20.52 0.34 19.54
C ILE A 558 -19.01 0.25 19.33
N GLN A 559 -18.22 0.44 20.39
CA GLN A 559 -16.76 0.31 20.34
C GLN A 559 -16.32 -1.08 19.89
N ALA A 560 -16.92 -2.15 20.43
CA ALA A 560 -16.61 -3.53 20.03
C ALA A 560 -16.88 -3.80 18.54
N VAL A 561 -17.81 -3.07 17.93
CA VAL A 561 -18.09 -3.15 16.48
C VAL A 561 -17.09 -2.34 15.66
N LEU A 562 -16.67 -1.16 16.14
CA LEU A 562 -15.76 -0.27 15.40
C LEU A 562 -14.29 -0.68 15.50
N LEU A 563 -13.86 -1.09 16.69
CA LEU A 563 -12.46 -1.34 17.02
C LEU A 563 -11.72 -2.27 16.04
N PRO A 564 -12.32 -3.34 15.48
CA PRO A 564 -11.59 -4.18 14.53
C PRO A 564 -11.05 -3.39 13.33
N THR A 565 -11.87 -2.53 12.75
CA THR A 565 -11.48 -1.71 11.60
C THR A 565 -10.58 -0.55 12.01
N LEU A 566 -10.83 0.07 13.18
CA LEU A 566 -9.96 1.14 13.68
C LEU A 566 -8.54 0.65 13.97
N LEU A 567 -8.41 -0.53 14.58
CA LEU A 567 -7.13 -1.15 14.88
C LEU A 567 -6.38 -1.55 13.61
N GLU A 568 -7.08 -1.95 12.55
CA GLU A 568 -6.49 -2.16 11.24
C GLU A 568 -5.79 -0.90 10.73
N TRP A 569 -6.49 0.24 10.76
CA TRP A 569 -5.91 1.50 10.30
C TRP A 569 -4.80 2.00 11.22
N LEU A 570 -4.94 1.83 12.54
CA LEU A 570 -3.90 2.19 13.52
C LEU A 570 -2.64 1.35 13.34
N ALA A 571 -2.79 0.05 13.10
CA ALA A 571 -1.67 -0.87 12.96
C ALA A 571 -0.70 -0.49 11.83
N ASP A 572 -1.19 0.23 10.82
CA ASP A 572 -0.37 0.73 9.73
C ASP A 572 0.29 2.08 10.03
N THR A 573 -0.06 2.77 11.12
CA THR A 573 0.50 4.09 11.47
C THR A 573 1.91 3.99 12.06
N PRO A 574 2.70 5.10 12.09
CA PRO A 574 4.02 5.10 12.71
C PRO A 574 4.05 4.63 14.17
N ASP A 575 3.03 4.98 14.95
CA ASP A 575 2.94 4.64 16.38
C ASP A 575 1.52 4.18 16.74
N SER A 576 1.28 2.88 16.53
CA SER A 576 -0.01 2.22 16.80
C SER A 576 -0.41 2.30 18.28
N ASP A 577 0.56 2.20 19.19
CA ASP A 577 0.32 2.25 20.63
C ASP A 577 -0.12 3.65 21.07
N ALA A 578 0.62 4.69 20.66
CA ALA A 578 0.23 6.08 20.92
C ALA A 578 -1.10 6.42 20.26
N GLY A 579 -1.34 5.95 19.03
CA GLY A 579 -2.60 6.16 18.33
C GLY A 579 -3.80 5.56 19.07
N LEU A 580 -3.68 4.34 19.61
CA LEU A 580 -4.73 3.72 20.41
C LEU A 580 -4.96 4.45 21.74
N LEU A 581 -3.89 4.86 22.42
CA LEU A 581 -3.98 5.70 23.62
C LEU A 581 -4.70 7.02 23.33
N ASN A 582 -4.31 7.71 22.25
CA ASN A 582 -4.89 8.98 21.84
C ASN A 582 -6.36 8.83 21.46
N TYR A 583 -6.74 7.74 20.78
CA TYR A 583 -8.15 7.42 20.51
C TYR A 583 -8.94 7.25 21.79
N ARG A 584 -8.39 6.54 22.78
CA ARG A 584 -9.02 6.41 24.10
C ARG A 584 -9.19 7.75 24.80
N ARG A 585 -8.13 8.57 24.88
CA ARG A 585 -8.18 9.92 25.48
C ARG A 585 -9.25 10.79 24.82
N LEU A 586 -9.36 10.71 23.49
CA LEU A 586 -10.36 11.43 22.72
C LEU A 586 -11.78 10.92 23.00
N CYS A 587 -11.99 9.60 23.13
CA CYS A 587 -13.28 9.03 23.53
C CYS A 587 -13.70 9.49 24.94
N GLU A 588 -12.76 9.55 25.88
CA GLU A 588 -12.99 10.04 27.24
C GLU A 588 -13.36 11.54 27.23
N ALA A 589 -12.63 12.36 26.47
CA ALA A 589 -12.93 13.78 26.31
C ALA A 589 -14.26 14.07 25.57
N ALA A 590 -14.59 13.24 24.57
CA ALA A 590 -15.82 13.35 23.79
C ALA A 590 -16.99 12.58 24.42
N GLN A 591 -16.92 12.20 25.71
CA GLN A 591 -17.96 11.41 26.36
C GLN A 591 -19.34 12.06 26.29
N ASP A 592 -19.45 13.39 26.26
CA ASP A 592 -20.76 14.07 26.20
C ASP A 592 -21.20 14.36 24.75
N GLN A 593 -20.37 14.04 23.76
CA GLN A 593 -20.60 14.30 22.35
C GLN A 593 -21.28 13.09 21.68
N THR A 594 -22.62 13.07 21.71
CA THR A 594 -23.44 11.97 21.17
C THR A 594 -23.18 11.65 19.69
N TRP A 595 -22.67 12.61 18.92
CA TRP A 595 -22.36 12.46 17.51
C TRP A 595 -21.05 11.72 17.22
N PHE A 596 -20.11 11.68 18.17
CA PHE A 596 -18.73 11.25 17.91
C PHE A 596 -18.62 9.79 17.48
N LEU A 597 -19.13 8.85 18.28
CA LEU A 597 -19.12 7.43 17.88
C LEU A 597 -20.05 7.14 16.70
N ARG A 598 -21.09 7.97 16.52
CA ARG A 598 -22.03 7.83 15.40
C ARG A 598 -21.34 8.15 14.07
N ILE A 599 -20.61 9.27 13.98
CA ILE A 599 -19.92 9.64 12.74
C ILE A 599 -18.83 8.62 12.40
N LEU A 600 -18.11 8.08 13.39
CA LEU A 600 -17.09 7.03 13.14
C LEU A 600 -17.70 5.72 12.63
N ARG A 601 -18.92 5.40 13.05
CA ARG A 601 -19.64 4.21 12.58
C ARG A 601 -20.24 4.40 11.20
N ASP A 602 -20.81 5.56 10.95
CA ASP A 602 -21.60 5.81 9.74
C ASP A 602 -20.71 6.30 8.58
N GLU A 603 -19.56 6.92 8.89
CA GLU A 603 -18.63 7.48 7.89
C GLU A 603 -17.21 6.89 8.03
N GLY A 604 -16.94 5.81 7.30
CA GLY A 604 -15.64 5.12 7.37
C GLY A 604 -14.42 5.99 7.02
N ALA A 605 -14.57 6.97 6.11
CA ALA A 605 -13.49 7.89 5.74
C ALA A 605 -13.04 8.76 6.93
N VAL A 606 -14.00 9.25 7.74
CA VAL A 606 -13.72 10.03 8.96
C VAL A 606 -12.90 9.17 9.92
N ALA A 607 -13.36 7.95 10.16
CA ALA A 607 -12.72 7.05 11.09
C ALA A 607 -11.30 6.65 10.66
N GLN A 608 -11.09 6.38 9.37
CA GLN A 608 -9.77 6.08 8.82
C GLN A 608 -8.81 7.25 8.97
N ARG A 609 -9.22 8.45 8.52
CA ARG A 609 -8.41 9.66 8.60
C ARG A 609 -8.05 9.99 10.04
N LEU A 610 -8.99 9.80 10.97
CA LEU A 610 -8.75 9.99 12.40
C LEU A 610 -7.68 9.03 12.91
N MET A 611 -7.76 7.73 12.60
CA MET A 611 -6.74 6.78 13.05
C MET A 611 -5.35 7.11 12.51
N ILE A 612 -5.25 7.49 11.23
CA ILE A 612 -3.98 7.94 10.62
C ILE A 612 -3.41 9.13 11.37
N VAL A 613 -4.22 10.16 11.64
CA VAL A 613 -3.78 11.37 12.34
C VAL A 613 -3.32 11.04 13.78
N LEU A 614 -4.11 10.25 14.52
CA LEU A 614 -3.82 9.93 15.92
C LEU A 614 -2.57 9.06 16.10
N GLY A 615 -2.30 8.14 15.16
CA GLY A 615 -1.13 7.27 15.19
C GLY A 615 0.12 7.84 14.51
N SER A 616 0.01 9.01 13.85
CA SER A 616 1.14 9.66 13.17
C SER A 616 1.64 10.91 13.86
N SER A 617 0.92 11.43 14.86
CA SER A 617 1.26 12.69 15.50
C SER A 617 1.13 12.66 17.02
N ALA A 618 2.15 13.17 17.71
CA ALA A 618 2.06 13.54 19.12
C ALA A 618 1.52 14.97 19.33
N TYR A 619 1.44 15.78 18.27
CA TYR A 619 1.00 17.19 18.31
C TYR A 619 -0.52 17.34 18.18
N VAL A 620 -1.10 16.74 17.14
CA VAL A 620 -2.51 16.93 16.77
C VAL A 620 -3.53 16.38 17.78
N PRO A 621 -3.33 15.24 18.45
CA PRO A 621 -4.30 14.70 19.41
C PRO A 621 -4.68 15.67 20.52
N ASP A 622 -3.71 16.43 21.06
CA ASP A 622 -3.97 17.41 22.12
C ASP A 622 -4.77 18.62 21.63
N LEU A 623 -4.66 18.96 20.33
CA LEU A 623 -5.51 19.97 19.70
C LEU A 623 -6.94 19.43 19.50
N LEU A 624 -7.09 18.21 18.98
CA LEU A 624 -8.40 17.59 18.71
C LEU A 624 -9.20 17.30 19.99
N ILE A 625 -8.54 16.96 21.09
CA ILE A 625 -9.22 16.78 22.39
C ILE A 625 -9.90 18.08 22.84
N LYS A 626 -9.31 19.23 22.52
CA LYS A 626 -9.81 20.56 22.90
C LYS A 626 -10.72 21.18 21.84
N ALA A 627 -10.63 20.71 20.59
CA ALA A 627 -11.44 21.13 19.44
C ALA A 627 -12.01 19.90 18.69
N PRO A 628 -12.83 19.05 19.34
CA PRO A 628 -13.30 17.80 18.75
C PRO A 628 -14.18 18.00 17.52
N GLU A 629 -14.82 19.16 17.37
CA GLU A 629 -15.65 19.51 16.22
C GLU A 629 -14.88 19.49 14.88
N VAL A 630 -13.55 19.69 14.90
CA VAL A 630 -12.67 19.59 13.72
C VAL A 630 -12.76 18.21 13.06
N ILE A 631 -13.05 17.17 13.83
CA ILE A 631 -13.17 15.79 13.33
C ILE A 631 -14.29 15.66 12.29
N ARG A 632 -15.30 16.53 12.34
CA ARG A 632 -16.37 16.56 11.33
C ARG A 632 -15.86 16.98 9.95
N LEU A 633 -14.76 17.75 9.90
CA LEU A 633 -14.13 18.14 8.65
C LEU A 633 -13.37 16.96 7.99
N PHE A 634 -13.20 15.84 8.70
CA PHE A 634 -12.56 14.66 8.12
C PHE A 634 -13.50 13.93 7.15
N ALA A 635 -14.77 14.34 7.06
CA ALA A 635 -15.72 13.81 6.10
C ALA A 635 -15.44 14.33 4.68
N ASP A 636 -16.01 13.66 3.68
CA ASP A 636 -16.03 14.17 2.31
C ASP A 636 -17.25 15.08 2.09
N GLY A 637 -17.05 16.12 1.28
CA GLY A 637 -18.06 17.03 0.76
C GLY A 637 -18.29 16.79 -0.74
N PRO A 638 -19.15 17.60 -1.39
CA PRO A 638 -19.47 17.45 -2.82
C PRO A 638 -18.27 17.62 -3.75
N THR A 639 -17.26 18.39 -3.33
CA THR A 639 -16.09 18.78 -4.12
C THR A 639 -14.79 18.10 -3.67
N GLY A 640 -14.84 17.23 -2.65
CA GLY A 640 -13.66 16.58 -2.08
C GLY A 640 -13.64 16.59 -0.56
N PRO A 641 -12.49 16.32 0.09
CA PRO A 641 -12.36 16.31 1.55
C PRO A 641 -12.65 17.67 2.17
N ARG A 642 -13.52 17.74 3.19
CA ARG A 642 -13.91 19.01 3.82
C ARG A 642 -12.78 19.71 4.58
N LEU A 643 -11.69 18.99 4.89
CA LEU A 643 -10.47 19.58 5.41
C LEU A 643 -9.89 20.65 4.47
N LEU A 644 -10.25 20.64 3.18
CA LEU A 644 -9.79 21.60 2.17
C LEU A 644 -10.78 22.75 1.91
N ASP A 645 -11.98 22.72 2.49
CA ASP A 645 -13.04 23.72 2.23
C ASP A 645 -12.75 25.09 2.87
N VAL A 646 -11.78 25.17 3.78
CA VAL A 646 -11.51 26.38 4.57
C VAL A 646 -10.35 27.17 3.98
N GLU A 647 -10.66 28.37 3.52
CA GLU A 647 -9.69 29.32 2.99
C GLU A 647 -8.99 30.11 4.11
N PRO A 648 -7.66 30.35 4.04
CA PRO A 648 -6.93 31.09 5.08
C PRO A 648 -7.48 32.47 5.42
N GLU A 649 -8.05 33.17 4.43
CA GLU A 649 -8.64 34.51 4.60
C GLU A 649 -9.99 34.48 5.34
N GLU A 650 -10.75 33.38 5.22
CA GLU A 650 -11.97 33.19 6.00
C GLU A 650 -11.65 32.99 7.47
N THR A 651 -10.63 32.18 7.77
CA THR A 651 -10.15 31.99 9.13
C THR A 651 -9.62 33.29 9.74
N TYR A 652 -8.86 34.08 8.96
CA TYR A 652 -8.37 35.39 9.38
C TYR A 652 -9.52 36.30 9.85
N ARG A 653 -10.55 36.45 9.00
CA ARG A 653 -11.74 37.27 9.30
C ARG A 653 -12.55 36.73 10.47
N ALA A 654 -12.68 35.40 10.59
CA ALA A 654 -13.38 34.76 11.70
C ALA A 654 -12.70 35.04 13.05
N ILE A 655 -11.37 34.99 13.11
CA ILE A 655 -10.58 35.33 14.30
C ILE A 655 -10.86 36.78 14.72
N LEU A 656 -10.75 37.72 13.79
CA LEU A 656 -11.01 39.14 14.09
C LEU A 656 -12.44 39.38 14.56
N SER A 657 -13.43 38.80 13.87
CA SER A 657 -14.85 38.95 14.21
C SER A 657 -15.18 38.36 15.59
N SER A 658 -14.60 37.22 15.95
CA SER A 658 -14.81 36.56 17.24
C SER A 658 -14.18 37.34 18.38
N SER A 659 -12.90 37.73 18.23
CA SER A 659 -12.17 38.51 19.23
C SER A 659 -12.72 39.92 19.43
N GLY A 660 -13.23 40.55 18.36
CA GLY A 660 -13.84 41.88 18.41
C GLY A 660 -15.10 42.00 19.27
N ARG A 661 -15.69 40.87 19.69
CA ARG A 661 -16.86 40.84 20.60
C ARG A 661 -16.52 41.10 22.06
N TYR A 662 -15.23 41.17 22.39
CA TYR A 662 -14.73 41.35 23.75
C TYR A 662 -13.91 42.63 23.85
N ASP A 663 -14.25 43.46 24.83
CA ASP A 663 -13.50 44.67 25.17
C ASP A 663 -12.28 44.37 26.04
N ASP A 664 -12.36 43.31 26.86
CA ASP A 664 -11.25 42.82 27.67
C ASP A 664 -10.20 42.10 26.79
N PRO A 665 -8.92 42.55 26.79
CA PRO A 665 -7.87 41.95 25.97
C PRO A 665 -7.61 40.48 26.26
N VAL A 666 -7.77 40.03 27.50
CA VAL A 666 -7.53 38.62 27.87
C VAL A 666 -8.58 37.74 27.19
N ARG A 667 -9.86 38.07 27.34
CA ARG A 667 -10.96 37.34 26.68
C ARG A 667 -10.91 37.39 25.15
N ALA A 668 -10.52 38.54 24.58
CA ALA A 668 -10.35 38.68 23.13
C ALA A 668 -9.25 37.75 22.60
N ILE A 669 -8.12 37.66 23.32
CA ILE A 669 -7.01 36.76 22.98
C ILE A 669 -7.39 35.29 23.17
N ASP A 670 -8.15 34.95 24.21
CA ASP A 670 -8.65 33.59 24.42
C ASP A 670 -9.57 33.13 23.27
N ALA A 671 -10.43 34.01 22.78
CA ALA A 671 -11.25 33.74 21.60
C ALA A 671 -10.40 33.53 20.34
N ALA A 672 -9.35 34.33 20.13
CA ALA A 672 -8.40 34.17 19.03
C ALA A 672 -7.64 32.84 19.13
N ARG A 673 -7.16 32.48 20.33
CA ARG A 673 -6.46 31.21 20.61
C ARG A 673 -7.35 30.01 20.31
N SER A 674 -8.63 30.08 20.66
CA SER A 674 -9.60 29.01 20.39
C SER A 674 -9.73 28.72 18.89
N LEU A 675 -9.96 29.75 18.07
CA LEU A 675 -10.07 29.59 16.62
C LEU A 675 -8.74 29.21 15.97
N ARG A 676 -7.62 29.74 16.46
CA ARG A 676 -6.28 29.27 16.04
C ARG A 676 -6.08 27.79 16.32
N ARG A 677 -6.51 27.28 17.48
CA ARG A 677 -6.40 25.85 17.83
C ARG A 677 -7.18 24.99 16.85
N HIS A 678 -8.40 25.40 16.52
CA HIS A 678 -9.24 24.74 15.54
C HIS A 678 -8.55 24.68 14.17
N GLU A 679 -7.98 25.80 13.72
CA GLU A 679 -7.29 25.86 12.43
C GLU A 679 -5.98 25.06 12.40
N LEU A 680 -5.19 25.11 13.48
CA LEU A 680 -3.99 24.28 13.60
C LEU A 680 -4.33 22.79 13.53
N ALA A 681 -5.41 22.36 14.21
CA ALA A 681 -5.86 20.98 14.15
C ALA A 681 -6.27 20.59 12.73
N ARG A 682 -6.98 21.47 12.00
CA ARG A 682 -7.37 21.25 10.60
C ARG A 682 -6.15 21.14 9.69
N VAL A 683 -5.29 22.17 9.68
CA VAL A 683 -4.10 22.24 8.80
C VAL A 683 -3.16 21.08 9.06
N ALA A 684 -2.87 20.78 10.33
CA ALA A 684 -1.99 19.67 10.70
C ALA A 684 -2.57 18.31 10.33
N SER A 685 -3.89 18.12 10.46
CA SER A 685 -4.55 16.90 10.02
C SER A 685 -4.48 16.73 8.50
N ALA A 686 -4.74 17.80 7.74
CA ALA A 686 -4.69 17.79 6.29
C ALA A 686 -3.26 17.56 5.75
N ASP A 687 -2.25 18.13 6.41
CA ASP A 687 -0.83 17.93 6.12
C ASP A 687 -0.41 16.46 6.33
N ILE A 688 -0.73 15.87 7.49
CA ILE A 688 -0.45 14.45 7.80
C ILE A 688 -1.12 13.51 6.77
N LEU A 689 -2.32 13.86 6.34
CA LEU A 689 -3.08 13.09 5.34
C LEU A 689 -2.60 13.33 3.91
N GLY A 690 -1.60 14.19 3.70
CA GLY A 690 -1.03 14.51 2.39
C GLY A 690 -1.97 15.30 1.48
N MET A 691 -2.92 16.04 2.06
CA MET A 691 -3.93 16.82 1.33
C MET A 691 -3.47 18.25 1.04
N LEU A 692 -2.52 18.78 1.81
CA LEU A 692 -1.92 20.10 1.61
C LEU A 692 -0.46 19.95 1.16
N ASP A 693 -0.04 20.81 0.23
CA ASP A 693 1.37 20.99 -0.07
C ASP A 693 2.05 21.96 0.92
N VAL A 694 3.38 22.03 0.85
CA VAL A 694 4.17 22.88 1.76
C VAL A 694 3.79 24.37 1.65
N PRO A 695 3.68 24.97 0.44
CA PRO A 695 3.21 26.36 0.29
C PRO A 695 1.83 26.63 0.93
N GLN A 696 0.87 25.72 0.78
CA GLN A 696 -0.46 25.84 1.37
C GLN A 696 -0.41 25.79 2.90
N VAL A 697 0.35 24.86 3.48
CA VAL A 697 0.57 24.80 4.94
C VAL A 697 1.20 26.10 5.43
N CYS A 698 2.24 26.58 4.75
CA CYS A 698 2.92 27.82 5.09
C CYS A 698 1.99 29.04 5.07
N THR A 699 1.16 29.16 4.03
CA THR A 699 0.19 30.24 3.89
C THR A 699 -0.85 30.21 5.00
N ALA A 700 -1.44 29.04 5.27
CA ALA A 700 -2.44 28.88 6.32
C ALA A 700 -1.89 29.23 7.71
N LEU A 701 -0.69 28.73 8.06
CA LEU A 701 -0.05 29.02 9.34
C LEU A 701 0.33 30.49 9.48
N SER A 702 0.79 31.13 8.41
CA SER A 702 1.14 32.56 8.41
C SER A 702 -0.09 33.46 8.55
N SER A 703 -1.18 33.13 7.85
CA SER A 703 -2.46 33.86 7.96
C SER A 703 -3.00 33.82 9.40
N VAL A 704 -3.02 32.64 10.03
CA VAL A 704 -3.50 32.49 11.41
C VAL A 704 -2.66 33.30 12.39
N TRP A 705 -1.33 33.31 12.22
CA TRP A 705 -0.46 34.14 13.05
C TRP A 705 -0.74 35.63 12.89
N ALA A 706 -0.86 36.12 11.66
CA ALA A 706 -1.22 37.50 11.37
C ALA A 706 -2.58 37.88 11.99
N ALA A 707 -3.57 36.99 11.89
CA ALA A 707 -4.91 37.20 12.45
C ALA A 707 -4.89 37.34 13.98
N VAL A 708 -4.14 36.47 14.67
CA VAL A 708 -4.04 36.51 16.14
C VAL A 708 -3.28 37.74 16.62
N ILE A 709 -2.19 38.12 15.95
CA ILE A 709 -1.46 39.37 16.28
C ILE A 709 -2.38 40.57 16.08
N ASN A 710 -3.13 40.61 14.97
CA ASN A 710 -4.03 41.73 14.68
C ASN A 710 -5.21 41.80 15.68
N ALA A 711 -5.80 40.65 16.04
CA ALA A 711 -6.83 40.58 17.07
C ALA A 711 -6.33 41.08 18.43
N ALA A 712 -5.13 40.65 18.84
CA ALA A 712 -4.51 41.05 20.09
C ALA A 712 -4.18 42.55 20.11
N LEU A 713 -3.63 43.06 19.01
CA LEU A 713 -3.31 44.48 18.86
C LEU A 713 -4.56 45.35 18.92
N ALA A 714 -5.60 45.00 18.16
CA ALA A 714 -6.85 45.75 18.15
C ALA A 714 -7.52 45.76 19.54
N ALA A 715 -7.51 44.64 20.26
CA ALA A 715 -8.04 44.57 21.62
C ALA A 715 -7.20 45.40 22.62
N ALA A 716 -5.87 45.35 22.52
CA ALA A 716 -4.99 46.12 23.39
C ALA A 716 -5.14 47.64 23.17
N ILE A 717 -5.30 48.08 21.92
CA ILE A 717 -5.55 49.49 21.58
C ILE A 717 -6.89 49.93 22.17
N ARG A 718 -7.99 49.21 21.91
CA ARG A 718 -9.32 49.56 22.47
C ARG A 718 -9.30 49.65 23.99
N ALA A 719 -8.66 48.69 24.66
CA ALA A 719 -8.54 48.71 26.12
C ALA A 719 -7.72 49.92 26.60
N SER A 720 -6.65 50.28 25.90
CA SER A 720 -5.90 51.50 26.21
C SER A 720 -6.70 52.78 26.00
N GLU A 721 -7.52 52.86 24.96
CA GLU A 721 -8.39 54.02 24.72
C GLU A 721 -9.44 54.15 25.84
N ALA A 722 -10.04 53.03 26.24
CA ALA A 722 -10.98 52.99 27.36
C ALA A 722 -10.32 53.38 28.70
N GLU A 723 -9.11 52.88 28.98
CA GLU A 723 -8.33 53.22 30.19
C GLU A 723 -7.95 54.71 30.25
N ARG A 724 -7.67 55.32 29.09
CA ARG A 724 -7.29 56.74 28.97
C ARG A 724 -8.49 57.68 28.94
N GLY A 725 -9.63 57.23 28.43
CA GLY A 725 -10.77 58.09 28.10
C GLY A 725 -10.53 58.99 26.87
N GLU A 726 -9.48 58.71 26.10
CA GLU A 726 -9.04 59.49 24.92
C GLU A 726 -8.66 58.53 23.79
N PRO A 727 -8.80 58.94 22.51
CA PRO A 727 -8.32 58.16 21.36
C PRO A 727 -6.82 57.86 21.43
N ALA A 728 -6.38 56.83 20.71
CA ALA A 728 -4.97 56.48 20.62
C ALA A 728 -4.13 57.67 20.09
N PRO A 729 -3.01 58.04 20.76
CA PRO A 729 -2.16 59.16 20.35
C PRO A 729 -1.27 58.85 19.12
N ALA A 730 -1.37 57.65 18.56
CA ALA A 730 -0.62 57.23 17.37
C ALA A 730 -1.32 56.07 16.65
N SER A 731 -1.17 56.02 15.33
CA SER A 731 -1.36 54.77 14.58
C SER A 731 -0.21 53.81 14.87
N LEU A 732 -0.48 52.51 14.90
CA LEU A 732 0.50 51.45 15.17
C LEU A 732 0.33 50.32 14.17
N ALA A 733 1.41 49.94 13.50
CA ALA A 733 1.46 48.80 12.59
C ALA A 733 2.55 47.81 13.00
N VAL A 734 2.32 46.55 12.64
CA VAL A 734 3.25 45.45 12.86
C VAL A 734 3.70 44.94 11.50
N ILE A 735 5.02 44.89 11.34
CA ILE A 735 5.66 44.41 10.12
C ILE A 735 6.21 43.03 10.42
N GLY A 736 5.70 42.01 9.72
CA GLY A 736 6.21 40.65 9.78
C GLY A 736 7.57 40.59 9.10
N MET A 737 8.50 39.89 9.73
CA MET A 737 9.86 39.67 9.26
C MET A 737 10.11 38.17 9.06
N GLY A 738 11.28 37.83 8.50
CA GLY A 738 11.73 36.44 8.37
C GLY A 738 10.72 35.54 7.65
N ARG A 739 10.32 34.44 8.29
CA ARG A 739 9.35 33.49 7.72
C ARG A 739 7.90 33.97 7.83
N LEU A 740 7.56 34.80 8.83
CA LEU A 740 6.21 35.39 8.93
C LEU A 740 5.97 36.35 7.76
N GLY A 741 6.89 37.28 7.52
CA GLY A 741 6.75 38.25 6.41
C GLY A 741 6.89 37.64 5.02
N GLY A 742 7.49 36.45 4.91
CA GLY A 742 7.51 35.68 3.66
C GLY A 742 6.30 34.77 3.43
N GLY A 743 5.36 34.68 4.38
CA GLY A 743 4.24 33.71 4.29
C GLY A 743 4.68 32.25 4.41
N GLU A 744 5.79 31.98 5.10
CA GLU A 744 6.53 30.72 5.08
C GLU A 744 6.61 30.04 6.46
N LEU A 745 5.70 30.32 7.40
CA LEU A 745 5.72 29.71 8.73
C LEU A 745 5.51 28.18 8.69
N GLY A 746 6.08 27.51 9.70
CA GLY A 746 5.83 26.09 10.00
C GLY A 746 5.32 25.96 11.44
N TYR A 747 4.97 24.75 11.87
CA TYR A 747 4.34 24.52 13.19
C TYR A 747 5.21 24.93 14.38
N GLY A 748 6.53 24.89 14.22
CA GLY A 748 7.51 25.29 15.23
C GLY A 748 8.20 26.62 14.91
N SER A 749 7.56 27.53 14.19
CA SER A 749 8.10 28.86 13.91
C SER A 749 7.56 29.91 14.88
N ASP A 750 8.43 30.84 15.27
CA ASP A 750 8.10 32.04 16.03
C ASP A 750 7.65 33.17 15.10
N ALA A 751 7.11 34.26 15.66
CA ALA A 751 6.70 35.44 14.92
C ALA A 751 7.72 36.57 15.05
N ASP A 752 8.64 36.68 14.09
CA ASP A 752 9.56 37.81 13.99
C ASP A 752 8.82 39.07 13.50
N VAL A 753 8.87 40.17 14.26
CA VAL A 753 8.15 41.41 13.92
C VAL A 753 8.94 42.70 14.22
N LEU A 754 8.56 43.78 13.52
CA LEU A 754 8.89 45.16 13.86
C LEU A 754 7.61 45.93 14.23
N PHE A 755 7.72 46.85 15.18
CA PHE A 755 6.64 47.76 15.54
C PHE A 755 6.94 49.17 15.04
N VAL A 756 6.06 49.71 14.23
CA VAL A 756 6.13 51.08 13.71
C VAL A 756 4.93 51.89 14.17
N CYS A 757 5.16 53.09 14.69
CA CYS A 757 4.09 54.02 14.99
C CYS A 757 4.18 55.31 14.17
N GLU A 758 3.06 56.01 14.05
CA GLU A 758 2.99 57.37 13.49
C GLU A 758 2.09 58.19 14.43
N PRO A 759 2.59 59.27 15.05
CA PRO A 759 1.78 60.12 15.91
C PRO A 759 0.57 60.67 15.15
N VAL A 760 -0.60 60.73 15.81
CA VAL A 760 -1.75 61.44 15.24
C VAL A 760 -1.48 62.95 15.25
N GLU A 761 -2.12 63.68 14.35
CA GLU A 761 -1.91 65.14 14.22
C GLU A 761 -2.11 65.84 15.57
N GLY A 762 -1.12 66.64 15.99
CA GLY A 762 -1.10 67.33 17.28
C GLY A 762 -0.54 66.54 18.47
N SER A 763 -0.14 65.27 18.30
CA SER A 763 0.55 64.49 19.34
C SER A 763 2.07 64.51 19.19
N ASP A 764 2.80 64.55 20.31
CA ASP A 764 4.27 64.51 20.36
C ASP A 764 4.80 63.08 20.14
N ASP A 765 5.89 62.94 19.38
CA ASP A 765 6.60 61.68 19.12
C ASP A 765 6.90 60.88 20.39
N SER A 766 7.29 61.54 21.48
CA SER A 766 7.60 60.90 22.76
C SER A 766 6.36 60.26 23.41
N VAL A 767 5.19 60.90 23.29
CA VAL A 767 3.91 60.38 23.79
C VAL A 767 3.45 59.20 22.93
N ALA A 768 3.54 59.34 21.61
CA ALA A 768 3.22 58.30 20.64
C ALA A 768 4.07 57.03 20.86
N VAL A 769 5.40 57.18 20.96
CA VAL A 769 6.33 56.06 21.17
C VAL A 769 6.12 55.43 22.55
N LYS A 770 5.91 56.21 23.61
CA LYS A 770 5.65 55.67 24.95
C LYS A 770 4.37 54.83 24.99
N TRP A 771 3.29 55.34 24.39
CA TRP A 771 2.04 54.62 24.28
C TRP A 771 2.20 53.32 23.47
N ALA A 772 2.82 53.40 22.30
CA ALA A 772 3.00 52.26 21.42
C ALA A 772 3.91 51.17 22.04
N ASN A 773 4.95 51.54 22.79
CA ASN A 773 5.74 50.59 23.58
C ASN A 773 4.87 49.87 24.64
N GLY A 774 3.98 50.60 25.31
CA GLY A 774 3.03 50.01 26.26
C GLY A 774 2.09 48.98 25.61
N ILE A 775 1.60 49.27 24.40
CA ILE A 775 0.79 48.33 23.61
C ILE A 775 1.62 47.10 23.19
N ALA A 776 2.81 47.32 22.63
CA ALA A 776 3.71 46.25 22.18
C ALA A 776 4.08 45.30 23.33
N ASP A 777 4.43 45.83 24.50
CA ASP A 777 4.74 45.02 25.68
C ASP A 777 3.50 44.29 26.23
N ARG A 778 2.33 44.93 26.19
CA ARG A 778 1.06 44.28 26.61
C ARG A 778 0.75 43.08 25.73
N ILE A 779 0.79 43.21 24.40
CA ILE A 779 0.49 42.08 23.51
C ILE A 779 1.55 40.97 23.61
N ARG A 780 2.84 41.31 23.70
CA ARG A 780 3.93 40.34 23.87
C ARG A 780 3.74 39.53 25.15
N LYS A 781 3.37 40.19 26.24
CA LYS A 781 3.11 39.54 27.53
C LYS A 781 1.89 38.62 27.48
N LEU A 782 0.78 39.06 26.89
CA LEU A 782 -0.47 38.28 26.83
C LEU A 782 -0.37 37.09 25.85
N LEU A 783 0.30 37.27 24.72
CA LEU A 783 0.55 36.20 23.74
C LEU A 783 1.62 35.21 24.23
N GLY A 784 2.64 35.68 24.94
CA GLY A 784 3.68 34.83 25.54
C GLY A 784 3.29 34.15 26.85
N ALA A 785 2.17 34.52 27.48
CA ALA A 785 1.74 33.93 28.75
C ALA A 785 1.46 32.41 28.62
N PRO A 786 1.82 31.59 29.61
CA PRO A 786 1.44 30.18 29.65
C PRO A 786 -0.08 30.04 29.55
N SER A 787 -0.53 29.21 28.63
CA SER A 787 -1.96 28.97 28.41
C SER A 787 -2.21 27.48 28.18
N THR A 788 -3.47 27.11 27.93
CA THR A 788 -3.79 25.74 27.48
C THR A 788 -3.24 25.44 26.08
N ASP A 789 -2.86 26.47 25.32
CA ASP A 789 -2.20 26.40 24.02
C ASP A 789 -0.71 26.72 24.12
N PRO A 790 0.11 26.28 23.14
CA PRO A 790 1.50 26.70 23.03
C PRO A 790 1.64 28.24 23.13
N PRO A 791 2.65 28.74 23.87
CA PRO A 791 2.97 30.16 23.90
C PRO A 791 3.15 30.73 22.49
N LEU A 792 2.71 31.97 22.30
CA LEU A 792 2.85 32.69 21.05
C LEU A 792 3.95 33.73 21.23
N GLU A 793 5.18 33.33 20.92
CA GLU A 793 6.34 34.19 21.05
C GLU A 793 6.41 35.18 19.87
N VAL A 794 6.34 36.46 20.22
CA VAL A 794 6.52 37.59 19.30
C VAL A 794 7.94 38.12 19.50
N ASP A 795 8.83 37.78 18.58
CA ASP A 795 10.25 38.16 18.62
C ASP A 795 10.45 39.52 17.92
N THR A 796 11.12 40.44 18.62
CA THR A 796 11.48 41.77 18.11
C THR A 796 12.99 41.90 17.87
N GLY A 797 13.71 40.78 17.82
CA GLY A 797 15.17 40.73 17.74
C GLY A 797 15.78 41.27 16.46
N LEU A 798 14.99 41.34 15.38
CA LEU A 798 15.42 41.87 14.07
C LEU A 798 15.29 43.41 13.95
N ARG A 799 14.90 44.10 15.02
CA ARG A 799 14.80 45.57 15.01
C ARG A 799 16.17 46.26 14.93
N PRO A 800 16.23 47.52 14.45
CA PRO A 800 17.43 48.35 14.50
C PRO A 800 18.14 48.30 15.84
N GLU A 801 19.46 48.13 15.82
CA GLU A 801 20.32 47.98 17.01
C GLU A 801 20.01 46.74 17.89
N GLY A 802 19.21 45.81 17.36
CA GLY A 802 18.86 44.54 17.99
C GLY A 802 18.29 44.70 19.40
N ARG A 803 18.82 43.92 20.35
CA ARG A 803 18.35 43.94 21.76
C ARG A 803 18.53 45.29 22.45
N ASN A 804 19.47 46.12 21.99
CA ASN A 804 19.78 47.42 22.58
C ASN A 804 18.95 48.56 21.98
N GLY A 805 18.28 48.31 20.84
CA GLY A 805 17.43 49.29 20.19
C GLY A 805 16.01 49.37 20.78
N PRO A 806 15.30 50.48 20.54
CA PRO A 806 13.92 50.67 20.98
C PRO A 806 12.98 49.64 20.31
N VAL A 807 12.04 49.10 21.08
CA VAL A 807 11.07 48.09 20.60
C VAL A 807 10.13 48.68 19.55
N VAL A 808 9.73 49.94 19.73
CA VAL A 808 8.90 50.71 18.79
C VAL A 808 9.66 51.96 18.34
N ARG A 809 9.60 52.27 17.04
CA ARG A 809 10.08 53.53 16.46
C ARG A 809 8.99 54.21 15.64
N THR A 810 9.07 55.53 15.52
CA THR A 810 8.24 56.25 14.55
C THR A 810 8.67 55.95 13.12
N LEU A 811 7.77 56.08 12.15
CA LEU A 811 8.12 55.96 10.72
C LEU A 811 9.26 56.92 10.33
N ALA A 812 9.23 58.15 10.84
CA ALA A 812 10.29 59.14 10.64
C ALA A 812 11.63 58.68 11.24
N SER A 813 11.62 58.10 12.44
CA SER A 813 12.81 57.54 13.08
C SER A 813 13.39 56.36 12.29
N TYR A 814 12.55 55.46 11.76
CA TYR A 814 13.01 54.39 10.87
C TYR A 814 13.65 54.94 9.59
N LYS A 815 13.02 55.93 8.96
CA LYS A 815 13.55 56.58 7.74
C LYS A 815 14.91 57.22 7.99
N ALA A 816 15.05 57.97 9.09
CA ALA A 816 16.32 58.56 9.49
C ALA A 816 17.37 57.49 9.77
N TYR A 817 16.97 56.41 10.46
CA TYR A 817 17.88 55.33 10.81
C TYR A 817 18.45 54.63 9.59
N TYR A 818 17.57 54.14 8.71
CA TYR A 818 18.01 53.38 7.54
C TYR A 818 18.75 54.25 6.51
N ALA A 819 18.52 55.56 6.48
CA ALA A 819 19.26 56.46 5.61
C ALA A 819 20.72 56.69 6.07
N GLN A 820 21.03 56.54 7.37
CA GLN A 820 22.33 56.92 7.92
C GLN A 820 23.13 55.75 8.50
N TRP A 821 22.47 54.73 9.07
CA TRP A 821 23.12 53.69 9.87
C TRP A 821 22.74 52.25 9.47
N ALA A 822 21.99 52.05 8.38
CA ALA A 822 21.62 50.71 7.93
C ALA A 822 22.85 49.81 7.71
N GLN A 823 22.84 48.63 8.33
CA GLN A 823 23.86 47.61 8.11
C GLN A 823 23.43 46.62 7.03
N ALA A 824 24.39 46.01 6.32
CA ALA A 824 24.09 45.13 5.18
C ALA A 824 23.14 43.96 5.52
N TRP A 825 23.24 43.40 6.72
CA TRP A 825 22.32 42.34 7.16
C TRP A 825 20.91 42.83 7.48
N GLU A 826 20.75 44.09 7.91
CA GLU A 826 19.43 44.68 8.15
C GLU A 826 18.72 44.90 6.82
N VAL A 827 19.45 45.40 5.81
CA VAL A 827 18.96 45.54 4.43
C VAL A 827 18.51 44.18 3.88
N GLN A 828 19.31 43.13 4.11
CA GLN A 828 18.93 41.76 3.73
C GLN A 828 17.68 41.28 4.46
N ALA A 829 17.57 41.50 5.78
CA ALA A 829 16.40 41.11 6.57
C ALA A 829 15.12 41.85 6.11
N LEU A 830 15.23 43.11 5.67
CA LEU A 830 14.14 43.91 5.14
C LEU A 830 13.55 43.36 3.83
N LEU A 831 14.26 42.51 3.09
CA LEU A 831 13.68 41.78 1.94
C LEU A 831 12.50 40.89 2.34
N ARG A 832 12.38 40.56 3.62
CA ARG A 832 11.30 39.76 4.19
C ARG A 832 10.22 40.59 4.87
N ALA A 833 10.36 41.91 4.89
CA ALA A 833 9.39 42.80 5.53
C ALA A 833 8.06 42.81 4.77
N HIS A 834 6.97 42.51 5.48
CA HIS A 834 5.60 42.56 4.98
C HIS A 834 4.64 43.08 6.06
N GLN A 835 3.56 43.76 5.67
CA GLN A 835 2.55 44.22 6.63
C GLN A 835 1.73 43.01 7.11
N VAL A 836 1.55 42.85 8.43
CA VAL A 836 0.83 41.68 8.98
C VAL A 836 -0.31 42.04 9.92
N ALA A 837 -0.21 43.14 10.66
CA ALA A 837 -1.24 43.56 11.62
C ALA A 837 -1.21 45.08 11.88
N GLY A 838 -2.30 45.59 12.45
CA GLY A 838 -2.44 47.00 12.81
C GLY A 838 -2.85 47.89 11.63
N ASP A 839 -2.45 49.15 11.70
CA ASP A 839 -2.79 50.18 10.71
C ASP A 839 -2.18 49.83 9.34
N GLN A 840 -3.05 49.57 8.35
CA GLN A 840 -2.63 49.12 7.02
C GLN A 840 -1.89 50.21 6.25
N ASP A 841 -2.36 51.45 6.32
CA ASP A 841 -1.76 52.59 5.61
C ASP A 841 -0.35 52.88 6.12
N LEU A 842 -0.16 52.87 7.44
CA LEU A 842 1.15 53.00 8.07
C LEU A 842 2.08 51.85 7.69
N GLY A 843 1.57 50.62 7.65
CA GLY A 843 2.34 49.47 7.19
C GLY A 843 2.80 49.63 5.74
N ILE A 844 1.92 50.05 4.84
CA ILE A 844 2.25 50.31 3.43
C ILE A 844 3.28 51.45 3.32
N LYS A 845 3.10 52.55 4.06
CA LYS A 845 4.08 53.65 4.12
C LYS A 845 5.46 53.16 4.58
N PHE A 846 5.51 52.26 5.58
CA PHE A 846 6.75 51.63 6.01
C PHE A 846 7.39 50.81 4.89
N LEU A 847 6.62 49.96 4.19
CA LEU A 847 7.12 49.15 3.08
C LEU A 847 7.70 50.02 1.95
N LEU A 848 6.97 51.04 1.51
CA LEU A 848 7.43 51.99 0.49
C LEU A 848 8.69 52.78 0.92
N MET A 849 8.84 53.02 2.23
CA MET A 849 10.05 53.63 2.79
C MET A 849 11.24 52.67 2.72
N VAL A 850 11.06 51.42 3.13
CA VAL A 850 12.16 50.43 3.10
C VAL A 850 12.47 49.90 1.70
N ASP A 851 11.55 49.99 0.73
CA ASP A 851 11.83 49.64 -0.67
C ASP A 851 13.03 50.41 -1.22
N LYS A 852 13.16 51.68 -0.85
CA LYS A 852 14.30 52.54 -1.22
C LYS A 852 15.63 52.09 -0.61
N VAL A 853 15.56 51.29 0.45
CA VAL A 853 16.72 50.81 1.21
C VAL A 853 17.07 49.38 0.79
N ARG A 854 16.07 48.49 0.69
CA ARG A 854 16.24 47.06 0.36
C ARG A 854 16.42 46.80 -1.14
N TYR A 855 16.04 47.75 -1.99
CA TYR A 855 16.27 47.74 -3.43
C TYR A 855 17.07 48.98 -3.87
N PRO A 856 18.34 49.11 -3.45
CA PRO A 856 19.14 50.29 -3.78
C PRO A 856 19.37 50.40 -5.29
N GLU A 857 19.36 51.63 -5.82
CA GLU A 857 19.65 51.91 -7.22
C GLU A 857 21.05 51.39 -7.59
N GLY A 858 21.16 50.66 -8.70
CA GLY A 858 22.41 49.99 -9.11
C GLY A 858 22.76 48.71 -8.33
N GLY A 859 21.91 48.29 -7.39
CA GLY A 859 22.09 47.09 -6.58
C GLY A 859 23.07 47.25 -5.43
N VAL A 860 23.20 46.19 -4.62
CA VAL A 860 24.08 46.18 -3.45
C VAL A 860 25.58 46.25 -3.82
N SER A 861 26.35 46.99 -3.03
CA SER A 861 27.80 47.15 -3.25
C SER A 861 28.56 45.83 -3.04
N GLN A 862 29.72 45.68 -3.70
CA GLN A 862 30.59 44.50 -3.51
C GLN A 862 31.12 44.36 -2.07
N GLU A 863 31.29 45.46 -1.35
CA GLU A 863 31.66 45.44 0.06
C GLU A 863 30.53 44.85 0.92
N SER A 864 29.30 45.28 0.70
CA SER A 864 28.11 44.75 1.38
C SER A 864 27.87 43.27 1.05
N VAL A 865 28.13 42.82 -0.18
CA VAL A 865 28.10 41.38 -0.54
C VAL A 865 29.12 40.59 0.28
N ARG A 866 30.36 41.08 0.41
CA ARG A 866 31.40 40.44 1.25
C ARG A 866 31.01 40.41 2.72
N GLU A 867 30.38 41.48 3.22
CA GLU A 867 29.87 41.53 4.58
C GLU A 867 28.76 40.50 4.82
N ILE A 868 27.76 40.42 3.94
CA ILE A 868 26.68 39.42 4.01
C ILE A 868 27.25 38.00 4.04
N ARG A 869 28.22 37.69 3.16
CA ARG A 869 28.90 36.38 3.15
C ARG A 869 29.63 36.09 4.46
N ARG A 870 30.31 37.09 5.03
CA ARG A 870 31.01 36.98 6.32
C ARG A 870 30.03 36.69 7.46
N ILE A 871 28.89 37.37 7.47
CA ILE A 871 27.85 37.16 8.48
C ILE A 871 27.25 35.76 8.33
N LYS A 872 26.98 35.31 7.10
CA LYS A 872 26.50 33.94 6.85
C LYS A 872 27.48 32.89 7.36
N ALA A 873 28.76 33.03 7.05
CA ALA A 873 29.80 32.12 7.52
C ALA A 873 29.86 32.07 9.06
N ARG A 874 29.72 33.22 9.71
CA ARG A 874 29.66 33.31 11.17
C ARG A 874 28.43 32.61 11.75
N ILE A 875 27.25 32.81 11.15
CA ILE A 875 26.01 32.13 11.55
C ILE A 875 26.17 30.62 11.46
N ASP A 876 26.75 30.12 10.37
CA ASP A 876 26.97 28.69 10.16
C ASP A 876 27.92 28.10 11.22
N SER A 877 28.94 28.83 11.64
CA SER A 877 29.88 28.38 12.68
C SER A 877 29.37 28.56 14.12
N GLU A 878 28.59 29.61 14.41
CA GLU A 878 28.26 30.02 15.78
C GLU A 878 26.84 29.65 16.22
N ARG A 879 25.87 29.54 15.30
CA ARG A 879 24.46 29.29 15.66
C ARG A 879 24.02 27.84 15.52
N LEU A 880 24.81 27.00 14.86
CA LEU A 880 24.55 25.56 14.87
C LEU A 880 24.73 25.03 16.30
N PRO A 881 23.72 24.34 16.90
CA PRO A 881 23.83 23.84 18.27
C PRO A 881 25.05 22.92 18.45
N LYS A 882 25.71 23.01 19.62
CA LYS A 882 26.88 22.16 19.93
C LYS A 882 26.48 20.68 19.83
N GLY A 883 27.19 19.92 18.98
CA GLY A 883 26.93 18.50 18.75
C GLY A 883 25.82 18.20 17.74
N ALA A 884 25.17 19.20 17.15
CA ALA A 884 24.28 18.99 16.02
C ALA A 884 25.08 18.62 14.77
N ASP A 885 24.52 17.73 13.96
CA ASP A 885 25.14 17.32 12.70
C ASP A 885 24.69 18.26 11.57
N PRO A 886 25.61 19.00 10.92
CA PRO A 886 25.29 19.90 9.82
C PRO A 886 24.60 19.21 8.63
N ALA A 887 24.81 17.91 8.42
CA ALA A 887 24.22 17.19 7.30
C ALA A 887 22.71 16.93 7.48
N THR A 888 22.24 16.88 8.74
CA THR A 888 20.87 16.51 9.11
C THR A 888 20.06 17.65 9.71
N HIS A 889 20.68 18.82 9.91
CA HIS A 889 20.00 20.01 10.42
C HIS A 889 19.23 20.76 9.31
N THR A 890 17.91 20.75 9.37
CA THR A 890 16.98 21.30 8.35
C THR A 890 17.09 22.80 8.14
N LYS A 891 17.32 23.58 9.20
CA LYS A 891 17.42 25.05 9.12
C LYS A 891 18.82 25.57 8.82
N LEU A 892 19.78 25.30 9.71
CA LEU A 892 21.15 25.82 9.67
C LEU A 892 22.18 24.85 9.04
N GLY A 893 21.75 23.67 8.61
CA GLY A 893 22.63 22.67 8.03
C GLY A 893 23.00 22.95 6.58
N ARG A 894 23.87 22.09 6.05
CA ARG A 894 24.40 22.18 4.69
C ARG A 894 23.27 22.08 3.66
N GLY A 895 23.08 23.12 2.85
CA GLY A 895 22.00 23.16 1.85
C GLY A 895 20.59 23.13 2.47
N GLY A 896 20.48 23.46 3.76
CA GLY A 896 19.22 23.64 4.46
C GLY A 896 18.57 24.99 4.16
N LEU A 897 17.50 25.30 4.89
CA LEU A 897 16.67 26.49 4.63
C LEU A 897 17.46 27.79 4.60
N ALA A 898 18.33 28.02 5.59
CA ALA A 898 19.10 29.26 5.69
C ALA A 898 20.07 29.44 4.52
N ASP A 899 20.66 28.36 3.99
CA ASP A 899 21.54 28.43 2.82
C ASP A 899 20.77 28.93 1.57
N ILE A 900 19.55 28.43 1.39
CA ILE A 900 18.72 28.75 0.23
C ILE A 900 18.14 30.16 0.35
N GLU A 901 17.56 30.50 1.50
CA GLU A 901 16.98 31.82 1.78
C GLU A 901 18.02 32.93 1.58
N TRP A 902 19.24 32.75 2.09
CA TRP A 902 20.32 33.73 1.94
C TRP A 902 20.81 33.86 0.49
N THR A 903 20.82 32.76 -0.26
CA THR A 903 21.20 32.78 -1.68
C THR A 903 20.20 33.57 -2.50
N VAL A 904 18.91 33.29 -2.30
CA VAL A 904 17.81 34.00 -2.98
C VAL A 904 17.82 35.49 -2.62
N GLN A 905 17.96 35.82 -1.34
CA GLN A 905 18.04 37.21 -0.87
C GLN A 905 19.25 37.95 -1.45
N LEU A 906 20.42 37.31 -1.56
CA LEU A 906 21.59 37.96 -2.17
C LEU A 906 21.34 38.29 -3.65
N ILE A 907 20.66 37.41 -4.39
CA ILE A 907 20.29 37.67 -5.79
C ILE A 907 19.31 38.84 -5.87
N GLN A 908 18.31 38.90 -4.98
CA GLN A 908 17.41 40.05 -4.87
C GLN A 908 18.17 41.34 -4.64
N LEU A 909 19.07 41.40 -3.65
CA LEU A 909 19.86 42.60 -3.35
C LEU A 909 20.69 43.07 -4.56
N ARG A 910 21.13 42.15 -5.41
CA ARG A 910 21.93 42.47 -6.61
C ARG A 910 21.08 42.96 -7.78
N HIS A 911 19.88 42.40 -7.97
CA HIS A 911 19.15 42.53 -9.24
C HIS A 911 17.75 43.15 -9.13
N ALA A 912 17.18 43.29 -7.92
CA ALA A 912 15.82 43.80 -7.75
C ALA A 912 15.64 45.28 -8.12
N HIS A 913 16.74 46.02 -8.31
CA HIS A 913 16.69 47.39 -8.84
C HIS A 913 16.27 47.42 -10.33
N ASP A 914 16.65 46.40 -11.10
CA ASP A 914 16.36 46.30 -12.55
C ASP A 914 15.23 45.29 -12.87
N VAL A 915 14.92 44.40 -11.93
CA VAL A 915 13.93 43.33 -12.10
C VAL A 915 12.80 43.47 -11.05
N PRO A 916 11.71 44.20 -11.35
CA PRO A 916 10.64 44.47 -10.39
C PRO A 916 9.93 43.22 -9.86
N SER A 917 9.90 42.11 -10.62
CA SER A 917 9.32 40.85 -10.14
C SER A 917 10.08 40.24 -8.95
N LEU A 918 11.31 40.70 -8.67
CA LEU A 918 12.06 40.34 -7.46
C LEU A 918 11.62 41.12 -6.21
N HIS A 919 10.65 42.03 -6.32
CA HIS A 919 10.03 42.72 -5.18
C HIS A 919 9.03 41.79 -4.48
N ASN A 920 9.53 40.66 -4.00
CA ASN A 920 8.77 39.59 -3.41
C ASN A 920 9.41 39.14 -2.10
N THR A 921 8.59 38.82 -1.10
CA THR A 921 9.07 38.37 0.20
C THR A 921 9.16 36.85 0.28
N SER A 922 8.45 36.08 -0.54
CA SER A 922 8.51 34.61 -0.56
C SER A 922 9.76 34.09 -1.28
N THR A 923 10.44 33.13 -0.67
CA THR A 923 11.60 32.43 -1.22
C THR A 923 11.26 31.73 -2.53
N LEU A 924 10.16 30.98 -2.57
CA LEU A 924 9.77 30.19 -3.74
C LEU A 924 9.32 31.08 -4.90
N GLN A 925 8.50 32.09 -4.63
CA GLN A 925 8.06 33.02 -5.67
C GLN A 925 9.23 33.88 -6.19
N THR A 926 10.20 34.20 -5.32
CA THR A 926 11.44 34.87 -5.76
C THR A 926 12.28 33.95 -6.63
N LEU A 927 12.38 32.64 -6.33
CA LEU A 927 13.05 31.68 -7.21
C LEU A 927 12.37 31.61 -8.60
N ASP A 928 11.03 31.69 -8.66
CA ASP A 928 10.29 31.78 -9.93
C ASP A 928 10.66 33.05 -10.71
N ALA A 929 10.72 34.20 -10.01
CA ALA A 929 11.12 35.47 -10.61
C ALA A 929 12.59 35.48 -11.09
N ILE A 930 13.50 34.85 -10.34
CA ILE A 930 14.92 34.66 -10.72
C ILE A 930 15.02 33.85 -12.01
N GLY A 931 14.21 32.80 -12.16
CA GLY A 931 14.17 31.96 -13.36
C GLY A 931 13.58 32.67 -14.57
N ALA A 932 12.46 33.35 -14.39
CA ALA A 932 11.82 34.13 -15.45
C ALA A 932 12.72 35.26 -15.98
N ALA A 933 13.60 35.80 -15.13
CA ALA A 933 14.60 36.81 -15.49
C ALA A 933 15.95 36.22 -15.95
N GLU A 934 16.05 34.89 -16.07
CA GLU A 934 17.27 34.16 -16.50
C GLU A 934 18.52 34.48 -15.67
N LEU A 935 18.36 34.88 -14.41
CA LEU A 935 19.47 35.24 -13.50
C LEU A 935 20.21 34.00 -12.96
N MET A 936 19.60 32.83 -13.08
CA MET A 936 20.13 31.52 -12.72
C MET A 936 19.57 30.47 -13.68
N SER A 937 20.34 29.41 -13.95
CA SER A 937 19.85 28.30 -14.77
C SER A 937 18.63 27.62 -14.14
N GLU A 938 17.69 27.16 -14.97
CA GLU A 938 16.48 26.44 -14.53
C GLU A 938 16.80 25.22 -13.66
N THR A 939 17.86 24.47 -14.01
CA THR A 939 18.35 23.33 -13.21
C THR A 939 18.74 23.73 -11.79
N ASP A 940 19.45 24.84 -11.62
CA ASP A 940 19.91 25.29 -10.30
C ASP A 940 18.72 25.81 -9.46
N ILE A 941 17.74 26.45 -10.09
CA ILE A 941 16.50 26.87 -9.44
C ILE A 941 15.71 25.67 -8.93
N GLU A 942 15.55 24.63 -9.75
CA GLU A 942 14.82 23.44 -9.34
C GLU A 942 15.52 22.72 -8.18
N LEU A 943 16.85 22.66 -8.17
CA LEU A 943 17.62 22.10 -7.04
C LEU A 943 17.41 22.89 -5.74
N LEU A 944 17.35 24.23 -5.80
CA LEU A 944 17.08 25.06 -4.62
C LEU A 944 15.63 24.93 -4.16
N ARG A 945 14.67 24.87 -5.09
CA ARG A 945 13.23 24.68 -4.82
C ARG A 945 12.98 23.33 -4.15
N GLU A 946 13.50 22.25 -4.72
CA GLU A 946 13.36 20.89 -4.18
C GLU A 946 13.92 20.82 -2.76
N ALA A 947 15.11 21.39 -2.52
CA ALA A 947 15.74 21.40 -1.20
C ALA A 947 14.96 22.21 -0.17
N TRP A 948 14.44 23.39 -0.55
CA TRP A 948 13.67 24.24 0.37
C TRP A 948 12.35 23.58 0.77
N ILE A 949 11.64 22.99 -0.19
CA ILE A 949 10.39 22.25 0.05
C ILE A 949 10.67 21.04 0.94
N LEU A 950 11.68 20.22 0.60
CA LEU A 950 12.02 19.02 1.35
C LEU A 950 12.46 19.34 2.79
N ALA A 951 13.28 20.37 2.99
CA ALA A 951 13.72 20.79 4.32
C ALA A 951 12.55 21.35 5.16
N THR A 952 11.64 22.12 4.56
CA THR A 952 10.44 22.59 5.28
C THR A 952 9.51 21.44 5.63
N LYS A 953 9.30 20.49 4.70
CA LYS A 953 8.47 19.30 4.94
C LYS A 953 9.03 18.43 6.06
N ALA A 954 10.34 18.17 6.04
CA ALA A 954 11.03 17.43 7.09
C ALA A 954 10.91 18.12 8.46
N ARG A 955 11.10 19.45 8.50
CA ARG A 955 10.96 20.25 9.72
C ARG A 955 9.53 20.21 10.27
N ASN A 956 8.51 20.34 9.43
CA ASN A 956 7.11 20.24 9.84
C ASN A 956 6.79 18.84 10.39
N ALA A 957 7.20 17.79 9.68
CA ALA A 957 7.02 16.40 10.10
C ALA A 957 7.68 16.13 11.46
N LEU A 958 8.87 16.69 11.74
CA LEU A 958 9.53 16.57 13.05
C LEU A 958 8.66 17.11 14.19
N VAL A 959 8.03 18.28 14.01
CA VAL A 959 7.13 18.85 15.03
C VAL A 959 5.88 17.99 15.20
N LEU A 960 5.27 17.56 14.09
CA LEU A 960 4.06 16.75 14.12
C LEU A 960 4.29 15.41 14.83
N VAL A 961 5.41 14.73 14.55
CA VAL A 961 5.77 13.45 15.16
C VAL A 961 6.14 13.60 16.62
N ARG A 962 6.94 14.62 16.99
CA ARG A 962 7.49 14.75 18.35
C ARG A 962 6.64 15.59 19.31
N GLY A 963 5.67 16.34 18.80
CA GLY A 963 4.87 17.28 19.59
C GLY A 963 5.62 18.55 20.01
N LYS A 964 6.88 18.73 19.58
CA LYS A 964 7.73 19.87 19.97
C LYS A 964 8.67 20.31 18.85
N PRO A 965 9.04 21.61 18.79
CA PRO A 965 9.98 22.13 17.79
C PRO A 965 11.35 21.44 17.84
N THR A 966 11.86 21.00 16.70
CA THR A 966 13.24 20.55 16.51
C THR A 966 13.63 20.67 15.04
N ASP A 967 14.90 20.98 14.79
CA ASP A 967 15.40 21.24 13.44
C ASP A 967 16.34 20.14 12.92
N GLN A 968 16.56 19.04 13.66
CA GLN A 968 17.50 17.98 13.26
C GLN A 968 16.79 16.65 13.02
N LEU A 969 17.06 16.02 11.87
CA LEU A 969 16.60 14.66 11.59
C LEU A 969 17.26 13.65 12.54
N PRO A 970 16.49 12.71 13.12
CA PRO A 970 17.03 11.67 13.98
C PRO A 970 17.87 10.65 13.19
N ALA A 971 18.68 9.89 13.90
CA ALA A 971 19.34 8.71 13.35
C ALA A 971 18.31 7.65 12.89
N PRO A 972 18.71 6.70 12.02
CA PRO A 972 17.86 5.59 11.60
C PRO A 972 17.20 4.87 12.77
N GLY A 973 15.88 4.66 12.69
CA GLY A 973 15.07 4.07 13.74
C GLY A 973 13.61 4.55 13.67
N HIS A 974 12.80 4.17 14.66
CA HIS A 974 11.34 4.40 14.66
C HIS A 974 10.94 5.86 14.43
N VAL A 975 11.65 6.83 15.05
CA VAL A 975 11.33 8.25 14.90
C VAL A 975 11.58 8.73 13.47
N LEU A 976 12.66 8.28 12.81
CA LEU A 976 12.96 8.68 11.44
C LEU A 976 11.93 8.08 10.47
N SER A 977 11.54 6.82 10.69
CA SER A 977 10.46 6.17 9.91
C SER A 977 9.14 6.92 10.03
N ALA A 978 8.80 7.38 11.25
CA ALA A 978 7.62 8.21 11.49
C ALA A 978 7.70 9.55 10.74
N VAL A 979 8.84 10.24 10.82
CA VAL A 979 9.08 11.51 10.11
C VAL A 979 9.00 11.33 8.60
N ALA A 980 9.61 10.29 8.05
CA ALA A 980 9.56 9.97 6.63
C ALA A 980 8.10 9.75 6.17
N LYS A 981 7.32 8.98 6.94
CA LYS A 981 5.93 8.70 6.63
C LYS A 981 5.06 9.97 6.70
N VAL A 982 5.19 10.77 7.75
CA VAL A 982 4.45 12.06 7.89
C VAL A 982 4.88 13.06 6.81
N ALA A 983 6.15 13.05 6.39
CA ALA A 983 6.62 13.82 5.25
C ALA A 983 6.13 13.27 3.89
N GLY A 984 5.23 12.29 3.87
CA GLY A 984 4.64 11.72 2.66
C GLY A 984 5.60 10.86 1.83
N TRP A 985 6.65 10.30 2.44
CA TRP A 985 7.56 9.37 1.77
C TRP A 985 6.86 8.02 1.54
N LYS A 986 6.61 7.68 0.27
CA LYS A 986 5.71 6.58 -0.14
C LYS A 986 6.10 5.21 0.46
N ASN A 987 7.39 4.90 0.49
CA ASN A 987 7.87 3.57 0.93
C ASN A 987 8.01 3.45 2.46
N ALA A 988 7.86 4.56 3.20
CA ALA A 988 8.16 4.66 4.64
C ALA A 988 9.54 4.13 5.06
N ASP A 989 10.47 3.92 4.10
CA ASP A 989 11.85 3.52 4.36
C ASP A 989 12.63 4.75 4.84
N ALA A 990 13.02 4.71 6.12
CA ALA A 990 13.75 5.77 6.77
C ALA A 990 15.14 6.01 6.16
N GLY A 991 15.79 4.95 5.66
CA GLY A 991 17.10 5.02 5.03
C GLY A 991 17.02 5.72 3.68
N GLU A 992 16.07 5.30 2.82
CA GLU A 992 15.86 5.96 1.52
C GLU A 992 15.47 7.44 1.67
N PHE A 993 14.61 7.77 2.65
CA PHE A 993 14.23 9.15 2.93
C PHE A 993 15.45 10.00 3.35
N LEU A 994 16.28 9.48 4.25
CA LEU A 994 17.49 10.17 4.71
C LEU A 994 18.50 10.34 3.58
N ASP A 995 18.74 9.30 2.79
CA ASP A 995 19.65 9.36 1.64
C ASP A 995 19.16 10.37 0.59
N ASN A 996 17.85 10.40 0.33
CA ASN A 996 17.27 11.41 -0.55
C ASN A 996 17.47 12.83 0.01
N TYR A 997 17.17 13.03 1.29
CA TYR A 997 17.37 14.32 1.97
C TYR A 997 18.83 14.78 1.86
N LEU A 998 19.79 13.92 2.20
CA LEU A 998 21.22 14.21 2.13
C LEU A 998 21.70 14.47 0.69
N ARG A 999 21.13 13.80 -0.30
CA ARG A 999 21.46 13.99 -1.72
C ARG A 999 20.96 15.34 -2.22
N VAL A 1000 19.69 15.67 -1.96
CA VAL A 1000 19.06 16.92 -2.41
C VAL A 1000 19.75 18.12 -1.78
N THR A 1001 19.95 18.12 -0.46
CA THR A 1001 20.61 19.25 0.23
C THR A 1001 22.07 19.41 -0.16
N ARG A 1002 22.80 18.32 -0.44
CA ARG A 1002 24.17 18.38 -0.97
C ARG A 1002 24.23 19.03 -2.37
N ARG A 1003 23.27 18.73 -3.25
CA ARG A 1003 23.19 19.33 -4.59
C ARG A 1003 22.84 20.82 -4.49
N ALA A 1004 21.86 21.17 -3.67
CA ALA A 1004 21.53 22.57 -3.39
C ALA A 1004 22.73 23.32 -2.81
N LYS A 1005 23.52 22.71 -1.90
CA LYS A 1005 24.74 23.33 -1.39
C LYS A 1005 25.74 23.66 -2.50
N ALA A 1006 25.92 22.79 -3.49
CA ALA A 1006 26.82 23.07 -4.60
C ALA A 1006 26.37 24.32 -5.40
N VAL A 1007 25.06 24.50 -5.58
CA VAL A 1007 24.49 25.71 -6.20
C VAL A 1007 24.77 26.95 -5.32
N VAL A 1008 24.54 26.83 -4.01
CA VAL A 1008 24.82 27.89 -3.02
C VAL A 1008 26.29 28.28 -3.04
N GLU A 1009 27.22 27.32 -3.05
CA GLU A 1009 28.66 27.60 -3.10
C GLU A 1009 29.08 28.32 -4.38
N ARG A 1010 28.51 27.95 -5.55
CA ARG A 1010 28.78 28.65 -6.82
C ARG A 1010 28.17 30.05 -6.87
N THR A 1011 26.97 30.23 -6.34
CA THR A 1011 26.20 31.47 -6.53
C THR A 1011 26.44 32.47 -5.39
N PHE A 1012 26.36 31.98 -4.16
CA PHE A 1012 26.57 32.78 -2.95
C PHE A 1012 28.05 32.83 -2.55
N GLY A 1013 28.86 31.82 -2.86
CA GLY A 1013 30.28 31.76 -2.46
C GLY A 1013 31.27 32.46 -3.40
N ALA A 1014 30.95 32.61 -4.70
CA ALA A 1014 31.85 33.13 -5.74
C ALA A 1014 32.04 34.65 -5.70
#